data_AF-A1ZT58-F1
#
_entry.id   AF-A1ZT58-F1
#
_cell.length_a   1.000
_cell.length_b   1.000
_cell.length_c   1.000
_cell.angle_alpha   90.00
_cell.angle_beta   90.00
_cell.angle_gamma   90.00
#
_symmetry.space_group_name_H-M   'P 1'
#
loop_
_entity.id
_entity.type
_entity.pdbx_description
1 polymer ?
#
loop_
_entity_poly.entity_id
_entity_poly.type
_entity_poly.pdbx_seq_one_letter_code
_entity_poly.pdbx_strand_id
1 'polypeptide(L)'
;MLNESLLQNFPPANDKDVFDIIQFIKKSPLEKNYWRILKTLYKKTETYFLGLSSQDRHAIDVESTNNQLLMLTHLIFKIDRINPQDVKSPYPTHATLRYMKRRARRFLRTLAVQQPQYYFQIASKLLVFQADKPPFNLSYQWISADILLGNSRRAHQKGHGQGKFVFDGNRYHLHRREDGQPEVWDGHLNFLQELLMKNLPWEIYEFAVKILDHHQATPTQVSEEVLEKFFSAPSHWLKRTATAMAYQTFLFQGVKPALFAGMWLYSNATIRKKIDETDANRPNKGAKWYKDYGKHLFKYSFNELRVGNNGKRIVKALELVQQKYAQEIQPDSILPIAPALLQSKHKALNDLALQGADFAQEGDAMEWLKALGTNANEQLYKQLAKKLITKFTQRYMYARDIEPYVYNVSPYIADFGWRLSDKLSWGIYSVWSKLTDYQHNNRIKRAYFINAITTQAGINAFMNYYSGRHYLNSLPEYILNDIISDGDKRVYDFLVNRLKLDLIKQPMYHLQRLAVFPGDVKEGILAEALQKLKNKDLFKDSWGVNNGFSNIYGNDWAIDAFFQLLDIAKVSDAGASNLCGHVFKYDQLAERLMAYIYGLPNSSNRKSLFLKHLADKLSRDVNLGSRIPAELISEVMLRMNFEMLLTLVATANDQAWENLSKAVYQQLLHKQNEVGFWKNILERVLSAESQVLSNRLIEDQGFFELFQQQKDASVLEINHPSFEQALLAWVKNNEDLFTAGAAPLRSLCYHKLPSLRQWGLAKATEMGMSIMFGLQLLESGIPDTMAAGRAYFNGLAAGSDDEREAALALCDSPSKEVRTFGMEFLTQRKDQLKDQPQVLAFLSEHADAFVQAFVSHEISQQALNEPFVARFDKEILRMKNRSRKAKEHTKKRVEETMAVDAQVLKEVARSGGKTDAEWAIVQLTKKALAGEEIDGFVLD
;
A
#
# COMPACT_ATOMS: atom_id res chain seq x y z
N MET A 1 18.71 -66.64 -21.52
CA MET A 1 19.97 -66.17 -20.87
C MET A 1 21.10 -67.04 -21.40
N LEU A 2 22.36 -66.56 -21.38
CA LEU A 2 23.51 -67.38 -21.80
C LEU A 2 23.65 -68.56 -20.84
N ASN A 3 23.95 -69.76 -21.36
CA ASN A 3 24.17 -70.94 -20.52
C ASN A 3 25.38 -70.71 -19.61
N GLU A 4 25.26 -70.94 -18.29
CA GLU A 4 26.36 -70.71 -17.34
C GLU A 4 27.57 -71.61 -17.63
N SER A 5 27.37 -72.77 -18.26
CA SER A 5 28.46 -73.66 -18.70
C SER A 5 29.42 -72.97 -19.68
N LEU A 6 28.91 -72.05 -20.53
CA LEU A 6 29.72 -71.28 -21.49
C LEU A 6 30.62 -70.24 -20.80
N LEU A 7 30.29 -69.82 -19.58
CA LEU A 7 31.13 -68.91 -18.79
C LEU A 7 32.21 -69.66 -18.00
N GLN A 8 31.92 -70.89 -17.60
CA GLN A 8 32.86 -71.76 -16.89
C GLN A 8 33.95 -72.27 -17.84
N ASN A 9 33.57 -72.71 -19.05
CA ASN A 9 34.46 -73.27 -20.06
C ASN A 9 35.07 -72.20 -20.99
N PHE A 10 35.72 -71.18 -20.42
CA PHE A 10 36.37 -70.12 -21.20
C PHE A 10 37.88 -70.38 -21.37
N PRO A 11 38.48 -70.25 -22.57
CA PRO A 11 37.86 -69.82 -23.83
C PRO A 11 36.95 -70.91 -24.45
N PRO A 12 35.89 -70.52 -25.19
CA PRO A 12 34.99 -71.46 -25.86
C PRO A 12 35.76 -72.33 -26.87
N ALA A 13 35.42 -73.63 -26.91
CA ALA A 13 36.17 -74.62 -27.68
C ALA A 13 35.69 -74.80 -29.13
N ASN A 14 34.54 -74.23 -29.51
CA ASN A 14 33.96 -74.36 -30.85
C ASN A 14 33.29 -73.04 -31.32
N ASP A 15 33.09 -72.91 -32.63
CA ASP A 15 32.53 -71.70 -33.26
C ASP A 15 31.08 -71.42 -32.89
N LYS A 16 30.30 -72.46 -32.58
CA LYS A 16 28.90 -72.31 -32.18
C LYS A 16 28.80 -71.56 -30.86
N ASP A 17 29.64 -71.93 -29.89
CA ASP A 17 29.70 -71.28 -28.58
C ASP A 17 30.15 -69.82 -28.71
N VAL A 18 31.13 -69.55 -29.56
CA VAL A 18 31.58 -68.18 -29.89
C VAL A 18 30.42 -67.37 -30.49
N PHE A 19 29.72 -67.94 -31.47
CA PHE A 19 28.57 -67.31 -32.11
C PHE A 19 27.45 -67.00 -31.10
N ASP A 20 27.10 -67.95 -30.24
CA ASP A 20 26.06 -67.80 -29.22
C ASP A 20 26.43 -66.70 -28.22
N ILE A 21 27.71 -66.63 -27.81
CA ILE A 21 28.21 -65.54 -26.95
C ILE A 21 28.15 -64.20 -27.68
N ILE A 22 28.53 -64.11 -28.96
CA ILE A 22 28.43 -62.87 -29.74
C ILE A 22 26.97 -62.43 -29.88
N GLN A 23 26.05 -63.34 -30.18
CA GLN A 23 24.62 -63.02 -30.25
C GLN A 23 24.10 -62.54 -28.91
N PHE A 24 24.52 -63.17 -27.80
CA PHE A 24 24.21 -62.70 -26.46
C PHE A 24 24.75 -61.29 -26.20
N ILE A 25 26.01 -61.01 -26.54
CA ILE A 25 26.61 -59.66 -26.39
C ILE A 25 25.81 -58.64 -27.19
N LYS A 26 25.45 -58.93 -28.44
CA LYS A 26 24.68 -58.00 -29.28
C LYS A 26 23.29 -57.71 -28.72
N LYS A 27 22.56 -58.74 -28.29
CA LYS A 27 21.13 -58.65 -27.92
C LYS A 27 20.88 -58.27 -26.45
N SER A 28 21.80 -58.57 -25.53
CA SER A 28 21.58 -58.33 -24.09
C SER A 28 21.50 -56.83 -23.74
N PRO A 29 20.57 -56.39 -22.88
CA PRO A 29 20.57 -55.00 -22.39
C PRO A 29 21.66 -54.79 -21.32
N LEU A 30 22.06 -53.55 -21.09
CA LEU A 30 22.99 -53.19 -20.01
C LEU A 30 22.24 -53.00 -18.69
N GLU A 31 21.78 -54.11 -18.13
CA GLU A 31 20.97 -54.15 -16.90
C GLU A 31 21.51 -55.18 -15.91
N LYS A 32 21.11 -55.10 -14.64
CA LYS A 32 21.64 -55.90 -13.52
C LYS A 32 21.84 -57.38 -13.85
N ASN A 33 20.83 -58.03 -14.46
CA ASN A 33 20.83 -59.47 -14.73
C ASN A 33 21.82 -59.88 -15.84
N TYR A 34 22.09 -59.00 -16.80
CA TYR A 34 22.99 -59.26 -17.93
C TYR A 34 24.39 -58.70 -17.71
N TRP A 35 24.49 -57.59 -16.97
CA TRP A 35 25.72 -56.86 -16.73
C TRP A 35 26.80 -57.71 -16.07
N ARG A 36 26.40 -58.54 -15.09
CA ARG A 36 27.32 -59.48 -14.42
C ARG A 36 28.03 -60.37 -15.45
N ILE A 37 27.27 -60.93 -16.39
CA ILE A 37 27.77 -61.83 -17.43
C ILE A 37 28.68 -61.07 -18.40
N LEU A 38 28.22 -59.92 -18.93
CA LEU A 38 28.99 -59.10 -19.87
C LEU A 38 30.33 -58.62 -19.29
N LYS A 39 30.33 -58.20 -18.02
CA LYS A 39 31.55 -57.79 -17.30
C LYS A 39 32.51 -58.95 -17.10
N THR A 40 32.00 -60.14 -16.78
CA THR A 40 32.82 -61.35 -16.62
C THR A 40 33.45 -61.78 -17.94
N LEU A 41 32.66 -61.81 -19.03
CA LEU A 41 33.17 -62.11 -20.38
C LEU A 41 34.27 -61.14 -20.81
N TYR A 42 34.07 -59.84 -20.59
CA TYR A 42 35.08 -58.81 -20.87
C TYR A 42 36.38 -59.08 -20.10
N LYS A 43 36.29 -59.36 -18.80
CA LYS A 43 37.50 -59.60 -17.98
C LYS A 43 38.23 -60.87 -18.41
N LYS A 44 37.50 -61.96 -18.69
CA LYS A 44 38.08 -63.23 -19.13
C LYS A 44 38.80 -63.09 -20.48
N THR A 45 38.16 -62.45 -21.46
CA THR A 45 38.77 -62.15 -22.77
C THR A 45 39.99 -61.24 -22.63
N GLU A 46 39.92 -60.18 -21.81
CA GLU A 46 41.05 -59.29 -21.55
C GLU A 46 42.24 -60.02 -20.91
N THR A 47 42.00 -60.80 -19.85
CA THR A 47 43.05 -61.58 -19.17
C THR A 47 43.68 -62.61 -20.11
N TYR A 48 42.89 -63.25 -20.97
CA TYR A 48 43.39 -64.18 -21.97
C TYR A 48 44.46 -63.53 -22.85
N PHE A 49 44.18 -62.37 -23.45
CA PHE A 49 45.15 -61.69 -24.32
C PHE A 49 46.36 -61.10 -23.58
N LEU A 50 46.17 -60.61 -22.36
CA LEU A 50 47.28 -60.10 -21.54
C LEU A 50 48.19 -61.21 -20.98
N GLY A 51 47.65 -62.44 -20.86
CA GLY A 51 48.38 -63.61 -20.36
C GLY A 51 49.19 -64.36 -21.41
N LEU A 52 49.04 -64.05 -22.70
CA LEU A 52 49.78 -64.71 -23.78
C LEU A 52 51.27 -64.37 -23.73
N SER A 53 52.12 -65.38 -23.45
CA SER A 53 53.57 -65.23 -23.55
C SER A 53 53.99 -64.99 -25.01
N SER A 54 55.23 -64.53 -25.23
CA SER A 54 55.74 -64.35 -26.60
C SER A 54 55.78 -65.66 -27.40
N GLN A 55 55.91 -66.82 -26.74
CA GLN A 55 55.92 -68.14 -27.36
C GLN A 55 54.51 -68.65 -27.67
N ASP A 56 53.54 -68.43 -26.78
CA ASP A 56 52.13 -68.83 -26.99
C ASP A 56 51.51 -68.11 -28.20
N ARG A 57 52.00 -66.92 -28.54
CA ARG A 57 51.52 -66.11 -29.68
C ARG A 57 51.66 -66.79 -31.03
N HIS A 58 52.60 -67.73 -31.19
CA HIS A 58 52.81 -68.45 -32.44
C HIS A 58 52.22 -69.86 -32.42
N ALA A 59 51.90 -70.40 -31.25
CA ALA A 59 51.42 -71.77 -31.05
C ALA A 59 49.89 -71.89 -30.99
N ILE A 60 49.16 -70.80 -30.74
CA ILE A 60 47.70 -70.82 -30.67
C ILE A 60 47.11 -70.84 -32.08
N ASP A 61 46.08 -71.67 -32.27
CA ASP A 61 45.25 -71.67 -33.46
C ASP A 61 44.74 -70.25 -33.80
N VAL A 62 45.04 -69.81 -35.02
CA VAL A 62 44.70 -68.49 -35.55
C VAL A 62 43.19 -68.28 -35.54
N GLU A 63 42.41 -69.33 -35.81
CA GLU A 63 40.95 -69.27 -35.84
C GLU A 63 40.36 -69.05 -34.45
N SER A 64 40.77 -69.85 -33.46
CA SER A 64 40.42 -69.65 -32.05
C SER A 64 40.80 -68.26 -31.53
N THR A 65 41.99 -67.75 -31.88
CA THR A 65 42.41 -66.39 -31.49
C THR A 65 41.51 -65.31 -32.09
N ASN A 66 41.17 -65.44 -33.38
CA ASN A 66 40.31 -64.49 -34.09
C ASN A 66 38.90 -64.43 -33.51
N ASN A 67 38.34 -65.58 -33.12
CA ASN A 67 37.04 -65.68 -32.45
C ASN A 67 37.02 -64.91 -31.13
N GLN A 68 38.10 -65.00 -30.35
CA GLN A 68 38.21 -64.40 -29.03
C GLN A 68 38.37 -62.87 -29.16
N LEU A 69 39.11 -62.43 -30.17
CA LEU A 69 39.22 -61.01 -30.54
C LEU A 69 37.88 -60.46 -31.01
N LEU A 70 37.12 -61.21 -31.79
CA LEU A 70 35.80 -60.79 -32.27
C LEU A 70 34.79 -60.62 -31.12
N MET A 71 34.78 -61.55 -30.16
CA MET A 71 33.98 -61.43 -28.93
C MET A 71 34.32 -60.18 -28.14
N LEU A 72 35.61 -59.93 -27.90
CA LEU A 72 36.09 -58.76 -27.18
C LEU A 72 35.75 -57.46 -27.93
N THR A 73 35.88 -57.45 -29.24
CA THR A 73 35.50 -56.32 -30.10
C THR A 73 34.02 -55.98 -29.93
N HIS A 74 33.13 -56.97 -29.94
CA HIS A 74 31.69 -56.75 -29.72
C HIS A 74 31.38 -56.19 -28.32
N LEU A 75 32.08 -56.67 -27.28
CA LEU A 75 31.94 -56.15 -25.92
C LEU A 75 32.40 -54.69 -25.83
N ILE A 76 33.58 -54.39 -26.38
CA ILE A 76 34.13 -53.03 -26.44
C ILE A 76 33.17 -52.10 -27.18
N PHE A 77 32.69 -52.50 -28.36
CA PHE A 77 31.76 -51.72 -29.15
C PHE A 77 30.47 -51.39 -28.38
N LYS A 78 29.90 -52.39 -27.70
CA LYS A 78 28.69 -52.22 -26.88
C LYS A 78 28.91 -51.22 -25.74
N ILE A 79 30.04 -51.34 -25.03
CA ILE A 79 30.42 -50.44 -23.93
C ILE A 79 30.74 -49.03 -24.45
N ASP A 80 31.31 -48.88 -25.64
CA ASP A 80 31.65 -47.57 -26.19
C ASP A 80 30.40 -46.78 -26.59
N ARG A 81 29.43 -47.45 -27.20
CA ARG A 81 28.20 -46.84 -27.75
C ARG A 81 27.19 -46.39 -26.70
N ILE A 82 27.22 -46.94 -25.49
CA ILE A 82 26.24 -46.55 -24.46
C ILE A 82 26.53 -45.14 -23.93
N ASN A 83 25.52 -44.28 -23.94
CA ASN A 83 25.53 -43.05 -23.15
C ASN A 83 25.31 -43.44 -21.69
N PRO A 84 26.22 -43.11 -20.76
CA PRO A 84 26.03 -43.44 -19.36
C PRO A 84 24.69 -42.98 -18.79
N GLN A 85 24.16 -41.84 -19.26
CA GLN A 85 22.86 -41.29 -18.83
C GLN A 85 21.64 -42.13 -19.22
N ASP A 86 21.76 -42.99 -20.24
CA ASP A 86 20.63 -43.77 -20.75
C ASP A 86 20.44 -45.08 -19.96
N VAL A 87 21.28 -45.33 -18.96
CA VAL A 87 21.29 -46.57 -18.18
C VAL A 87 20.31 -46.44 -17.02
N LYS A 88 19.13 -47.06 -17.17
CA LYS A 88 18.02 -46.97 -16.20
C LYS A 88 18.11 -47.99 -15.06
N SER A 89 18.96 -49.01 -15.19
CA SER A 89 19.10 -50.09 -14.20
C SER A 89 20.04 -49.69 -13.06
N PRO A 90 19.83 -50.16 -11.81
CA PRO A 90 20.77 -49.93 -10.71
C PRO A 90 22.19 -50.44 -11.00
N TYR A 91 22.34 -51.41 -11.90
CA TYR A 91 23.64 -51.86 -12.40
C TYR A 91 23.62 -52.05 -13.92
N PRO A 92 24.69 -51.66 -14.64
CA PRO A 92 25.86 -50.96 -14.13
C PRO A 92 25.56 -49.51 -13.74
N THR A 93 26.22 -49.03 -12.67
CA THR A 93 26.20 -47.60 -12.37
C THR A 93 26.94 -46.79 -13.43
N HIS A 94 26.66 -45.48 -13.55
CA HIS A 94 27.40 -44.59 -14.45
C HIS A 94 28.91 -44.69 -14.22
N ALA A 95 29.36 -44.70 -12.96
CA ALA A 95 30.76 -44.85 -12.58
C ALA A 95 31.36 -46.19 -13.06
N THR A 96 30.59 -47.27 -12.96
CA THR A 96 31.02 -48.60 -13.43
C THR A 96 31.22 -48.62 -14.95
N LEU A 97 30.31 -48.03 -15.72
CA LEU A 97 30.47 -47.93 -17.17
C LEU A 97 31.66 -47.06 -17.57
N ARG A 98 31.84 -45.90 -16.92
CA ARG A 98 33.02 -45.05 -17.14
C ARG A 98 34.31 -45.82 -16.86
N TYR A 99 34.35 -46.59 -15.77
CA TYR A 99 35.48 -47.45 -15.44
C TYR A 99 35.76 -48.48 -16.55
N MET A 100 34.73 -49.16 -17.06
CA MET A 100 34.89 -50.17 -18.11
C MET A 100 35.36 -49.56 -19.43
N LYS A 101 34.87 -48.38 -19.83
CA LYS A 101 35.38 -47.66 -21.00
C LYS A 101 36.87 -47.31 -20.85
N ARG A 102 37.28 -46.83 -19.67
CA ARG A 102 38.70 -46.55 -19.37
C ARG A 102 39.54 -47.82 -19.37
N ARG A 103 39.00 -48.94 -18.88
CA ARG A 103 39.66 -50.25 -18.89
C ARG A 103 39.94 -50.72 -20.32
N ALA A 104 38.94 -50.66 -21.20
CA ALA A 104 39.09 -50.97 -22.62
C ALA A 104 40.11 -50.10 -23.34
N ARG A 105 40.13 -48.79 -23.09
CA ARG A 105 41.16 -47.91 -23.66
C ARG A 105 42.57 -48.27 -23.23
N ARG A 106 42.78 -48.51 -21.93
CA ARG A 106 44.09 -48.92 -21.41
C ARG A 106 44.52 -50.25 -22.01
N PHE A 107 43.61 -51.22 -22.08
CA PHE A 107 43.85 -52.50 -22.71
C PHE A 107 44.28 -52.35 -24.19
N LEU A 108 43.55 -51.56 -24.98
CA LEU A 108 43.93 -51.30 -26.37
C LEU A 108 45.30 -50.63 -26.51
N ARG A 109 45.65 -49.69 -25.63
CA ARG A 109 47.00 -49.08 -25.62
C ARG A 109 48.09 -50.08 -25.26
N THR A 110 47.82 -50.98 -24.32
CA THR A 110 48.73 -52.07 -23.97
C THR A 110 48.92 -53.02 -25.16
N LEU A 111 47.83 -53.40 -25.84
CA LEU A 111 47.90 -54.22 -27.05
C LEU A 111 48.67 -53.51 -28.16
N ALA A 112 48.49 -52.21 -28.37
CA ALA A 112 49.19 -51.50 -29.43
C ALA A 112 50.72 -51.56 -29.28
N VAL A 113 51.22 -51.56 -28.04
CA VAL A 113 52.65 -51.69 -27.74
C VAL A 113 53.12 -53.15 -27.80
N GLN A 114 52.36 -54.06 -27.18
CA GLN A 114 52.83 -55.44 -26.97
C GLN A 114 52.48 -56.40 -28.13
N GLN A 115 51.37 -56.14 -28.82
CA GLN A 115 50.70 -57.00 -29.80
C GLN A 115 49.94 -56.14 -30.86
N PRO A 116 50.65 -55.31 -31.64
CA PRO A 116 50.05 -54.30 -32.54
C PRO A 116 49.06 -54.90 -33.56
N GLN A 117 49.29 -56.15 -33.98
CA GLN A 117 48.38 -56.87 -34.88
C GLN A 117 46.99 -57.08 -34.27
N TYR A 118 46.89 -57.37 -32.96
CA TYR A 118 45.59 -57.55 -32.29
C TYR A 118 44.93 -56.21 -32.01
N TYR A 119 45.70 -55.17 -31.71
CA TYR A 119 45.18 -53.80 -31.67
C TYR A 119 44.54 -53.43 -33.01
N PHE A 120 45.24 -53.66 -34.13
CA PHE A 120 44.72 -53.38 -35.46
C PHE A 120 43.43 -54.16 -35.74
N GLN A 121 43.41 -55.48 -35.45
CA GLN A 121 42.22 -56.30 -35.70
C GLN A 121 40.99 -55.83 -34.89
N ILE A 122 41.18 -55.45 -33.62
CA ILE A 122 40.07 -54.91 -32.81
C ILE A 122 39.67 -53.53 -33.32
N ALA A 123 40.62 -52.61 -33.49
CA ALA A 123 40.36 -51.23 -33.87
C ALA A 123 39.71 -51.13 -35.26
N SER A 124 40.23 -51.85 -36.26
CA SER A 124 39.65 -51.91 -37.61
C SER A 124 38.19 -52.38 -37.59
N LYS A 125 37.87 -53.46 -36.88
CA LYS A 125 36.49 -53.95 -36.72
C LYS A 125 35.61 -52.95 -35.97
N LEU A 126 36.13 -52.27 -34.93
CA LEU A 126 35.38 -51.21 -34.24
C LEU A 126 35.00 -50.06 -35.17
N LEU A 127 35.89 -49.67 -36.10
CA LEU A 127 35.59 -48.66 -37.11
C LEU A 127 34.53 -49.16 -38.10
N VAL A 128 34.67 -50.39 -38.59
CA VAL A 128 33.69 -51.01 -39.52
C VAL A 128 32.32 -51.18 -38.88
N PHE A 129 32.23 -51.49 -37.57
CA PHE A 129 30.96 -51.59 -36.85
C PHE A 129 30.18 -50.27 -36.75
N GLN A 130 30.80 -49.15 -37.12
CA GLN A 130 30.13 -47.85 -37.21
C GLN A 130 29.41 -47.65 -38.56
N ALA A 131 29.43 -48.64 -39.46
CA ALA A 131 28.65 -48.61 -40.68
C ALA A 131 27.17 -48.30 -40.37
N ASP A 132 26.62 -47.35 -41.14
CA ASP A 132 25.24 -46.88 -41.02
C ASP A 132 24.88 -46.29 -39.64
N LYS A 133 25.89 -45.89 -38.84
CA LYS A 133 25.69 -45.20 -37.55
C LYS A 133 25.78 -43.69 -37.71
N PRO A 134 25.13 -42.91 -36.82
CA PRO A 134 25.28 -41.46 -36.80
C PRO A 134 26.72 -41.05 -36.43
N PRO A 135 27.08 -39.77 -36.65
CA PRO A 135 28.34 -39.18 -36.18
C PRO A 135 28.68 -39.51 -34.73
N PHE A 136 29.97 -39.51 -34.41
CA PHE A 136 30.44 -39.89 -33.09
C PHE A 136 29.97 -38.92 -32.02
N ASN A 137 29.34 -39.46 -30.98
CA ASN A 137 29.09 -38.68 -29.77
C ASN A 137 30.31 -38.74 -28.85
N LEU A 138 31.15 -37.72 -28.98
CA LEU A 138 32.38 -37.55 -28.19
C LEU A 138 32.15 -37.39 -26.69
N SER A 139 30.89 -37.25 -26.26
CA SER A 139 30.54 -37.25 -24.83
C SER A 139 30.71 -38.63 -24.19
N TYR A 140 30.49 -39.71 -24.93
CA TYR A 140 30.51 -41.07 -24.38
C TYR A 140 31.25 -42.12 -25.23
N GLN A 141 31.48 -41.91 -26.53
CA GLN A 141 32.22 -42.86 -27.38
C GLN A 141 33.74 -42.69 -27.24
N TRP A 142 34.26 -42.96 -26.05
CA TRP A 142 35.64 -42.67 -25.69
C TRP A 142 36.66 -43.57 -26.36
N ILE A 143 36.33 -44.84 -26.58
CA ILE A 143 37.26 -45.86 -27.07
C ILE A 143 37.54 -45.61 -28.54
N SER A 144 36.49 -45.44 -29.34
CA SER A 144 36.64 -45.10 -30.74
C SER A 144 37.24 -43.71 -30.94
N ALA A 145 36.90 -42.73 -30.09
CA ALA A 145 37.55 -41.42 -30.13
C ALA A 145 39.06 -41.52 -29.83
N ASP A 146 39.50 -42.43 -28.95
CA ASP A 146 40.93 -42.66 -28.68
C ASP A 146 41.66 -43.28 -29.88
N ILE A 147 40.97 -44.13 -30.66
CA ILE A 147 41.52 -44.69 -31.91
C ILE A 147 41.74 -43.55 -32.92
N LEU A 148 40.72 -42.72 -33.14
CA LEU A 148 40.73 -41.68 -34.17
C LEU A 148 41.55 -40.44 -33.79
N LEU A 149 41.59 -40.09 -32.50
CA LEU A 149 42.07 -38.80 -31.99
C LEU A 149 43.02 -38.94 -30.78
N GLY A 150 43.55 -40.13 -30.50
CA GLY A 150 44.37 -40.40 -29.30
C GLY A 150 45.63 -39.55 -29.17
N ASN A 151 46.18 -39.07 -30.29
CA ASN A 151 47.34 -38.17 -30.35
C ASN A 151 46.97 -36.73 -30.78
N SER A 152 45.68 -36.43 -30.87
CA SER A 152 45.19 -35.11 -31.27
C SER A 152 45.58 -34.04 -30.25
N ARG A 153 46.08 -32.90 -30.74
CA ARG A 153 46.31 -31.71 -29.90
C ARG A 153 45.05 -30.88 -29.69
N ARG A 154 44.11 -30.96 -30.63
CA ARG A 154 42.81 -30.27 -30.54
C ARG A 154 41.79 -31.06 -29.76
N ALA A 155 41.91 -32.38 -29.64
CA ALA A 155 40.96 -33.18 -28.89
C ALA A 155 41.65 -33.78 -27.66
N HIS A 156 41.15 -33.46 -26.47
CA HIS A 156 41.62 -34.09 -25.24
C HIS A 156 40.45 -34.53 -24.39
N GLN A 157 40.67 -35.57 -23.58
CA GLN A 157 39.63 -36.09 -22.71
C GLN A 157 39.68 -35.43 -21.33
N LYS A 158 38.53 -34.94 -20.84
CA LYS A 158 38.43 -34.31 -19.51
C LYS A 158 38.44 -35.33 -18.36
N GLY A 159 38.66 -34.83 -17.14
CA GLY A 159 38.46 -35.57 -15.89
C GLY A 159 39.36 -36.80 -15.73
N HIS A 160 40.67 -36.65 -15.96
CA HIS A 160 41.66 -37.73 -15.89
C HIS A 160 41.25 -38.99 -16.69
N GLY A 161 40.68 -38.77 -17.88
CA GLY A 161 40.26 -39.84 -18.78
C GLY A 161 38.87 -40.44 -18.50
N GLN A 162 38.04 -39.77 -17.69
CA GLN A 162 36.68 -40.20 -17.33
C GLN A 162 35.56 -39.27 -17.85
N GLY A 163 35.93 -38.18 -18.53
CA GLY A 163 35.01 -37.21 -19.10
C GLY A 163 34.84 -37.37 -20.60
N LYS A 164 34.02 -36.46 -21.16
CA LYS A 164 33.89 -36.27 -22.61
C LYS A 164 35.22 -35.85 -23.25
N PHE A 165 35.37 -36.17 -24.53
CA PHE A 165 36.35 -35.48 -25.37
C PHE A 165 35.88 -34.05 -25.62
N VAL A 166 36.82 -33.11 -25.54
CA VAL A 166 36.57 -31.68 -25.80
C VAL A 166 37.54 -31.22 -26.87
N PHE A 167 37.01 -30.44 -27.82
CA PHE A 167 37.80 -29.79 -28.84
C PHE A 167 38.27 -28.42 -28.39
N ASP A 168 39.57 -28.16 -28.59
CA ASP A 168 40.21 -26.85 -28.56
C ASP A 168 40.49 -26.44 -30.01
N GLY A 169 39.65 -25.55 -30.55
CA GLY A 169 39.74 -25.09 -31.93
C GLY A 169 41.07 -24.39 -32.26
N ASN A 170 41.73 -23.81 -31.26
CA ASN A 170 42.99 -23.06 -31.45
C ASN A 170 44.21 -23.97 -31.60
N ARG A 171 44.08 -25.27 -31.27
CA ARG A 171 45.16 -26.27 -31.39
C ARG A 171 45.01 -27.16 -32.61
N TYR A 172 44.13 -26.79 -33.54
CA TYR A 172 43.98 -27.50 -34.80
C TYR A 172 45.23 -27.29 -35.68
N HIS A 173 45.89 -28.39 -36.07
CA HIS A 173 47.02 -28.36 -36.99
C HIS A 173 46.76 -29.32 -38.13
N LEU A 174 46.77 -28.81 -39.36
CA LEU A 174 46.48 -29.59 -40.57
C LEU A 174 47.43 -30.79 -40.71
N HIS A 175 48.74 -30.59 -40.56
CA HIS A 175 49.76 -31.57 -40.96
C HIS A 175 50.17 -32.57 -39.86
N ARG A 176 49.52 -32.58 -38.70
CA ARG A 176 49.91 -33.45 -37.58
C ARG A 176 49.01 -34.68 -37.50
N ARG A 177 49.61 -35.86 -37.33
CA ARG A 177 48.89 -37.11 -37.02
C ARG A 177 48.11 -36.96 -35.71
N GLU A 178 46.84 -37.40 -35.74
CA GLU A 178 45.92 -37.31 -34.59
C GLU A 178 45.49 -38.68 -34.08
N ASP A 179 45.62 -39.70 -34.93
CA ASP A 179 45.30 -41.09 -34.65
C ASP A 179 46.15 -41.66 -33.52
N GLY A 180 45.56 -42.56 -32.73
CA GLY A 180 46.15 -42.99 -31.46
C GLY A 180 47.43 -43.83 -31.60
N GLN A 181 47.61 -44.55 -32.71
CA GLN A 181 48.75 -45.46 -32.95
C GLN A 181 49.22 -45.38 -34.41
N PRO A 182 49.91 -44.29 -34.79
CA PRO A 182 50.24 -43.98 -36.18
C PRO A 182 50.96 -45.08 -36.94
N GLU A 183 51.95 -45.69 -36.29
CA GLU A 183 52.83 -46.70 -36.86
C GLU A 183 52.06 -47.96 -37.27
N VAL A 184 50.98 -48.29 -36.55
CA VAL A 184 50.13 -49.42 -36.88
C VAL A 184 49.35 -49.14 -38.16
N TRP A 185 48.76 -47.95 -38.29
CA TRP A 185 47.92 -47.60 -39.44
C TRP A 185 48.72 -47.43 -40.74
N ASP A 186 50.00 -47.05 -40.64
CA ASP A 186 50.90 -46.87 -41.78
C ASP A 186 51.10 -48.18 -42.58
N GLY A 187 51.06 -49.33 -41.91
CA GLY A 187 51.15 -50.65 -42.55
C GLY A 187 49.87 -51.13 -43.24
N HIS A 188 48.76 -50.39 -43.14
CA HIS A 188 47.43 -50.87 -43.53
C HIS A 188 46.65 -49.89 -44.44
N LEU A 189 47.33 -49.24 -45.39
CA LEU A 189 46.72 -48.25 -46.29
C LEU A 189 45.55 -48.80 -47.12
N ASN A 190 45.60 -50.07 -47.55
CA ASN A 190 44.50 -50.70 -48.29
C ASN A 190 43.20 -50.74 -47.47
N PHE A 191 43.29 -51.06 -46.18
CA PHE A 191 42.13 -51.03 -45.29
C PHE A 191 41.55 -49.61 -45.16
N LEU A 192 42.41 -48.57 -45.13
CA LEU A 192 41.95 -47.19 -45.09
C LEU A 192 41.20 -46.79 -46.37
N GLN A 193 41.61 -47.31 -47.53
CA GLN A 193 40.86 -47.13 -48.78
C GLN A 193 39.49 -47.84 -48.72
N GLU A 194 39.44 -49.07 -48.19
CA GLU A 194 38.18 -49.80 -48.00
C GLU A 194 37.19 -49.06 -47.09
N LEU A 195 37.66 -48.31 -46.08
CA LEU A 195 36.79 -47.48 -45.25
C LEU A 195 36.07 -46.41 -46.07
N LEU A 196 36.70 -45.85 -47.11
CA LEU A 196 36.10 -44.83 -47.96
C LEU A 196 34.98 -45.38 -48.87
N MET A 197 34.91 -46.71 -49.04
CA MET A 197 33.86 -47.39 -49.81
C MET A 197 32.63 -47.75 -48.96
N LYS A 198 32.70 -47.57 -47.63
CA LYS A 198 31.62 -47.90 -46.70
C LYS A 198 30.85 -46.64 -46.29
N ASN A 199 29.58 -46.80 -45.91
CA ASN A 199 28.78 -45.73 -45.33
C ASN A 199 29.14 -45.53 -43.84
N LEU A 200 30.09 -44.64 -43.55
CA LEU A 200 30.64 -44.42 -42.22
C LEU A 200 30.43 -42.96 -41.74
N PRO A 201 30.49 -42.72 -40.42
CA PRO A 201 30.60 -41.37 -39.86
C PRO A 201 31.76 -40.57 -40.43
N TRP A 202 31.58 -39.25 -40.55
CA TRP A 202 32.57 -38.36 -41.13
C TRP A 202 33.90 -38.36 -40.36
N GLU A 203 33.89 -38.66 -39.06
CA GLU A 203 35.11 -38.74 -38.24
C GLU A 203 36.05 -39.84 -38.73
N ILE A 204 35.49 -40.96 -39.22
CA ILE A 204 36.28 -42.08 -39.76
C ILE A 204 36.81 -41.74 -41.15
N TYR A 205 36.01 -41.06 -41.97
CA TYR A 205 36.51 -40.56 -43.25
C TYR A 205 37.64 -39.56 -43.05
N GLU A 206 37.51 -38.63 -42.10
CA GLU A 206 38.57 -37.65 -41.81
C GLU A 206 39.85 -38.36 -41.38
N PHE A 207 39.73 -39.38 -40.52
CA PHE A 207 40.83 -40.23 -40.10
C PHE A 207 41.52 -40.94 -41.28
N ALA A 208 40.75 -41.63 -42.13
CA ALA A 208 41.30 -42.36 -43.27
C ALA A 208 41.98 -41.41 -44.28
N VAL A 209 41.31 -40.30 -44.62
CA VAL A 209 41.83 -39.30 -45.57
C VAL A 209 43.13 -38.68 -45.07
N LYS A 210 43.24 -38.35 -43.77
CA LYS A 210 44.47 -37.77 -43.20
C LYS A 210 45.67 -38.70 -43.30
N ILE A 211 45.46 -39.99 -43.01
CA ILE A 211 46.56 -40.97 -43.07
C ILE A 211 46.95 -41.23 -44.53
N LEU A 212 45.98 -41.36 -45.44
CA LEU A 212 46.25 -41.49 -46.87
C LEU A 212 47.01 -40.28 -47.43
N ASP A 213 46.57 -39.04 -47.11
CA ASP A 213 47.24 -37.80 -47.53
C ASP A 213 48.68 -37.70 -47.01
N HIS A 214 48.91 -38.13 -45.75
CA HIS A 214 50.25 -38.17 -45.17
C HIS A 214 51.22 -39.07 -45.96
N HIS A 215 50.73 -40.20 -46.47
CA HIS A 215 51.48 -41.12 -47.32
C HIS A 215 51.43 -40.78 -48.82
N GLN A 216 50.88 -39.60 -49.18
CA GLN A 216 50.66 -39.19 -50.57
C GLN A 216 49.83 -40.21 -51.39
N ALA A 217 49.08 -41.08 -50.70
CA ALA A 217 48.19 -42.04 -51.31
C ALA A 217 46.89 -41.31 -51.66
N THR A 218 46.61 -41.16 -52.95
CA THR A 218 45.37 -40.50 -53.38
C THR A 218 44.18 -41.43 -53.10
N PRO A 219 43.11 -40.97 -52.44
CA PRO A 219 41.88 -41.74 -52.33
C PRO A 219 41.36 -42.15 -53.72
N THR A 220 41.40 -43.44 -54.04
CA THR A 220 40.83 -44.01 -55.27
C THR A 220 39.39 -44.47 -55.00
N GLN A 221 38.53 -44.39 -56.02
CA GLN A 221 37.17 -44.98 -56.00
C GLN A 221 36.20 -44.45 -54.93
N VAL A 222 36.28 -43.17 -54.55
CA VAL A 222 35.28 -42.55 -53.66
C VAL A 222 34.01 -42.21 -54.45
N SER A 223 32.85 -42.72 -54.00
CA SER A 223 31.57 -42.46 -54.68
C SER A 223 31.13 -41.00 -54.53
N GLU A 224 30.28 -40.53 -55.45
CA GLU A 224 29.74 -39.16 -55.38
C GLU A 224 28.96 -38.92 -54.07
N GLU A 225 28.22 -39.92 -53.57
CA GLU A 225 27.49 -39.79 -52.31
C GLU A 225 28.42 -39.57 -51.11
N VAL A 226 29.61 -40.17 -51.11
CA VAL A 226 30.63 -39.97 -50.08
C VAL A 226 31.25 -38.57 -50.20
N LEU A 227 31.53 -38.10 -51.41
CA LEU A 227 32.02 -36.73 -51.64
C LEU A 227 30.99 -35.67 -51.21
N GLU A 228 29.69 -35.91 -51.41
CA GLU A 228 28.63 -35.03 -50.90
C GLU A 228 28.60 -34.98 -49.36
N LYS A 229 28.82 -36.13 -48.69
CA LYS A 229 28.98 -36.18 -47.24
C LYS A 229 30.20 -35.40 -46.77
N PHE A 230 31.30 -35.45 -47.53
CA PHE A 230 32.51 -34.68 -47.21
C PHE A 230 32.25 -33.18 -47.23
N PHE A 231 31.52 -32.66 -48.23
CA PHE A 231 31.14 -31.24 -48.27
C PHE A 231 30.19 -30.83 -47.14
N SER A 232 29.37 -31.77 -46.67
CA SER A 232 28.44 -31.55 -45.56
C SER A 232 29.10 -31.71 -44.17
N ALA A 233 30.28 -32.34 -44.11
CA ALA A 233 30.98 -32.61 -42.85
C ALA A 233 31.59 -31.33 -42.26
N PRO A 234 31.77 -31.24 -40.94
CA PRO A 234 32.49 -30.13 -40.33
C PRO A 234 34.01 -30.17 -40.60
N SER A 235 34.56 -31.21 -41.23
CA SER A 235 36.00 -31.35 -41.48
C SER A 235 36.48 -30.55 -42.71
N HIS A 236 37.47 -29.68 -42.50
CA HIS A 236 38.16 -28.99 -43.58
C HIS A 236 38.97 -29.92 -44.49
N TRP A 237 39.52 -31.02 -43.95
CA TRP A 237 40.22 -32.03 -44.73
C TRP A 237 39.30 -32.70 -45.74
N LEU A 238 38.14 -33.15 -45.27
CA LEU A 238 37.14 -33.77 -46.14
C LEU A 238 36.67 -32.81 -47.24
N LYS A 239 36.38 -31.55 -46.90
CA LYS A 239 36.00 -30.51 -47.88
C LYS A 239 37.08 -30.27 -48.92
N ARG A 240 38.36 -30.21 -48.50
CA ARG A 240 39.50 -30.02 -49.41
C ARG A 240 39.66 -31.21 -50.35
N THR A 241 39.64 -32.44 -49.81
CA THR A 241 39.74 -33.67 -50.59
C THR A 241 38.59 -33.78 -51.58
N ALA A 242 37.36 -33.53 -51.13
CA ALA A 242 36.18 -33.54 -52.00
C ALA A 242 36.25 -32.47 -53.10
N THR A 243 36.77 -31.27 -52.78
CA THR A 243 37.00 -30.22 -53.79
C THR A 243 37.98 -30.68 -54.86
N ALA A 244 39.11 -31.27 -54.46
CA ALA A 244 40.14 -31.72 -55.38
C ALA A 244 39.61 -32.85 -56.30
N MET A 245 38.96 -33.85 -55.72
CA MET A 245 38.40 -34.98 -56.48
C MET A 245 37.26 -34.55 -57.39
N ALA A 246 36.32 -33.73 -56.89
CA ALA A 246 35.22 -33.20 -57.70
C ALA A 246 35.73 -32.30 -58.84
N TYR A 247 36.81 -31.54 -58.62
CA TYR A 247 37.42 -30.72 -59.67
C TYR A 247 38.06 -31.56 -60.76
N GLN A 248 38.79 -32.62 -60.41
CA GLN A 248 39.33 -33.56 -61.41
C GLN A 248 38.20 -34.20 -62.22
N THR A 249 37.17 -34.76 -61.58
CA THR A 249 36.01 -35.32 -62.29
C THR A 249 35.30 -34.29 -63.15
N PHE A 250 35.15 -33.07 -62.65
CA PHE A 250 34.54 -31.96 -63.37
C PHE A 250 35.29 -31.71 -64.68
N LEU A 251 36.62 -31.62 -64.67
CA LEU A 251 37.41 -31.34 -65.88
C LEU A 251 37.17 -32.34 -67.01
N PHE A 252 36.96 -33.63 -66.71
CA PHE A 252 36.82 -34.67 -67.73
C PHE A 252 35.38 -34.95 -68.17
N GLN A 253 34.43 -35.09 -67.23
CA GLN A 253 33.09 -35.62 -67.55
C GLN A 253 31.91 -34.87 -66.90
N GLY A 254 32.19 -33.75 -66.21
CA GLY A 254 31.16 -33.02 -65.46
C GLY A 254 30.83 -33.69 -64.13
N VAL A 255 30.01 -33.00 -63.32
CA VAL A 255 29.63 -33.45 -61.98
C VAL A 255 28.17 -33.09 -61.68
N LYS A 256 27.55 -33.82 -60.74
CA LYS A 256 26.21 -33.51 -60.22
C LYS A 256 26.15 -32.12 -59.56
N PRO A 257 24.96 -31.49 -59.47
CA PRO A 257 24.80 -30.14 -58.91
C PRO A 257 25.35 -29.99 -57.49
N ALA A 258 25.19 -31.01 -56.63
CA ALA A 258 25.71 -30.99 -55.27
C ALA A 258 27.24 -30.90 -55.22
N LEU A 259 27.93 -31.75 -55.97
CA LEU A 259 29.39 -31.72 -56.06
C LEU A 259 29.89 -30.42 -56.70
N PHE A 260 29.19 -29.89 -57.70
CA PHE A 260 29.52 -28.60 -58.30
C PHE A 260 29.42 -27.45 -57.29
N ALA A 261 28.34 -27.41 -56.51
CA ALA A 261 28.14 -26.43 -55.45
C ALA A 261 29.23 -26.49 -54.37
N GLY A 262 29.55 -27.69 -53.90
CA GLY A 262 30.62 -27.91 -52.91
C GLY A 262 31.99 -27.50 -53.46
N MET A 263 32.34 -27.97 -54.66
CA MET A 263 33.59 -27.65 -55.35
C MET A 263 33.74 -26.13 -55.55
N TRP A 264 32.71 -25.46 -56.05
CA TRP A 264 32.72 -24.01 -56.24
C TRP A 264 32.87 -23.27 -54.91
N LEU A 265 32.09 -23.65 -53.89
CA LEU A 265 32.12 -23.00 -52.59
C LEU A 265 33.47 -23.18 -51.89
N TYR A 266 34.06 -24.37 -51.89
CA TYR A 266 35.24 -24.67 -51.07
C TYR A 266 36.58 -24.47 -51.77
N SER A 267 36.60 -24.26 -53.10
CA SER A 267 37.81 -23.93 -53.85
C SER A 267 38.36 -22.54 -53.52
N ASN A 268 39.58 -22.25 -54.00
CA ASN A 268 40.16 -20.91 -53.93
C ASN A 268 39.65 -20.01 -55.08
N ALA A 269 39.97 -18.71 -55.06
CA ALA A 269 39.44 -17.77 -56.05
C ALA A 269 39.87 -18.09 -57.49
N THR A 270 41.11 -18.52 -57.68
CA THR A 270 41.66 -18.89 -58.99
C THR A 270 40.96 -20.11 -59.57
N ILE A 271 40.75 -21.15 -58.76
CA ILE A 271 40.05 -22.38 -59.18
C ILE A 271 38.57 -22.06 -59.46
N ARG A 272 37.89 -21.27 -58.63
CA ARG A 272 36.51 -20.83 -58.91
C ARG A 272 36.37 -20.16 -60.27
N LYS A 273 37.28 -19.23 -60.59
CA LYS A 273 37.25 -18.53 -61.87
C LYS A 273 37.37 -19.52 -63.03
N LYS A 274 38.29 -20.50 -62.93
CA LYS A 274 38.42 -21.57 -63.92
C LYS A 274 37.18 -22.46 -64.00
N ILE A 275 36.53 -22.77 -62.87
CA ILE A 275 35.26 -23.50 -62.84
C ILE A 275 34.20 -22.73 -63.62
N ASP A 276 34.04 -21.44 -63.36
CA ASP A 276 33.07 -20.57 -64.04
C ASP A 276 33.36 -20.47 -65.56
N GLU A 277 34.62 -20.26 -65.94
CA GLU A 277 35.07 -20.22 -67.34
C GLU A 277 34.84 -21.56 -68.06
N THR A 278 35.12 -22.68 -67.39
CA THR A 278 34.93 -24.02 -67.96
C THR A 278 33.45 -24.39 -68.09
N ASP A 279 32.61 -24.01 -67.11
CA ASP A 279 31.16 -24.26 -67.14
C ASP A 279 30.49 -23.46 -68.26
N ALA A 280 30.91 -22.20 -68.48
CA ALA A 280 30.38 -21.35 -69.54
C ALA A 280 30.60 -21.92 -70.96
N ASN A 281 31.66 -22.72 -71.15
CA ASN A 281 31.99 -23.36 -72.44
C ASN A 281 31.36 -24.76 -72.61
N ARG A 282 30.54 -25.22 -71.65
CA ARG A 282 29.87 -26.53 -71.72
C ARG A 282 28.43 -26.41 -72.23
N PRO A 283 27.86 -27.48 -72.81
CA PRO A 283 26.45 -27.51 -73.16
C PRO A 283 25.56 -27.17 -71.97
N ASN A 284 24.51 -26.38 -72.21
CA ASN A 284 23.56 -25.98 -71.18
C ASN A 284 22.94 -27.20 -70.48
N LYS A 285 23.07 -27.27 -69.16
CA LYS A 285 22.61 -28.39 -68.32
C LYS A 285 21.11 -28.34 -67.99
N GLY A 286 20.41 -27.32 -68.46
CA GLY A 286 18.97 -27.11 -68.26
C GLY A 286 18.63 -26.44 -66.92
N ALA A 287 17.43 -25.83 -66.85
CA ALA A 287 16.98 -25.06 -65.70
C ALA A 287 16.91 -25.89 -64.40
N LYS A 288 16.49 -27.16 -64.48
CA LYS A 288 16.41 -28.06 -63.32
C LYS A 288 17.78 -28.28 -62.66
N TRP A 289 18.84 -28.42 -63.45
CA TRP A 289 20.19 -28.63 -62.93
C TRP A 289 20.68 -27.40 -62.15
N TYR A 290 20.51 -26.20 -62.70
CA TYR A 290 20.92 -24.96 -62.02
C TYR A 290 20.05 -24.64 -60.80
N LYS A 291 18.77 -25.04 -60.82
CA LYS A 291 17.87 -25.00 -59.67
C LYS A 291 18.43 -25.83 -58.51
N ASP A 292 18.79 -27.08 -58.78
CA ASP A 292 19.35 -27.97 -57.76
C ASP A 292 20.76 -27.51 -57.30
N TYR A 293 21.57 -26.94 -58.20
CA TYR A 293 22.84 -26.29 -57.83
C TYR A 293 22.61 -25.15 -56.83
N GLY A 294 21.64 -24.26 -57.09
CA GLY A 294 21.27 -23.17 -56.18
C GLY A 294 20.88 -23.68 -54.79
N LYS A 295 20.05 -24.73 -54.73
CA LYS A 295 19.67 -25.39 -53.45
C LYS A 295 20.88 -25.90 -52.68
N HIS A 296 21.81 -26.59 -53.34
CA HIS A 296 22.99 -27.14 -52.69
C HIS A 296 23.99 -26.05 -52.28
N LEU A 297 24.16 -25.02 -53.11
CA LEU A 297 25.00 -23.87 -52.78
C LEU A 297 24.46 -23.12 -51.56
N PHE A 298 23.14 -22.92 -51.49
CA PHE A 298 22.47 -22.40 -50.31
C PHE A 298 22.74 -23.30 -49.10
N LYS A 299 22.44 -24.61 -49.20
CA LYS A 299 22.65 -25.59 -48.11
C LYS A 299 24.08 -25.57 -47.55
N TYR A 300 25.10 -25.56 -48.40
CA TYR A 300 26.49 -25.55 -47.93
C TYR A 300 26.89 -24.20 -47.31
N SER A 301 26.51 -23.09 -47.95
CA SER A 301 26.79 -21.75 -47.42
C SER A 301 26.05 -21.50 -46.10
N PHE A 302 24.84 -22.02 -45.99
CA PHE A 302 24.01 -22.04 -44.79
C PHE A 302 24.68 -22.78 -43.64
N ASN A 303 25.20 -23.99 -43.89
CA ASN A 303 25.90 -24.77 -42.88
C ASN A 303 27.15 -24.05 -42.37
N GLU A 304 27.86 -23.35 -43.24
CA GLU A 304 29.02 -22.52 -42.86
C GLU A 304 28.61 -21.32 -42.00
N LEU A 305 27.55 -20.60 -42.37
CA LEU A 305 27.04 -19.50 -41.53
C LEU A 305 26.58 -19.99 -40.16
N ARG A 306 25.91 -21.15 -40.09
CA ARG A 306 25.40 -21.71 -38.83
C ARG A 306 26.50 -22.02 -37.82
N VAL A 307 27.71 -22.34 -38.29
CA VAL A 307 28.89 -22.55 -37.44
C VAL A 307 29.70 -21.27 -37.22
N GLY A 308 29.18 -20.11 -37.64
CA GLY A 308 29.80 -18.80 -37.45
C GLY A 308 30.78 -18.38 -38.53
N ASN A 309 30.92 -19.12 -39.63
CA ASN A 309 31.81 -18.74 -40.73
C ASN A 309 31.11 -17.76 -41.69
N ASN A 310 31.39 -16.48 -41.51
CA ASN A 310 30.90 -15.38 -42.34
C ASN A 310 31.95 -14.86 -43.35
N GLY A 311 32.92 -15.68 -43.75
CA GLY A 311 33.98 -15.25 -44.67
C GLY A 311 33.42 -14.72 -46.00
N LYS A 312 34.15 -13.81 -46.65
CA LYS A 312 33.77 -13.16 -47.93
C LYS A 312 33.21 -14.12 -48.99
N ARG A 313 33.74 -15.35 -49.02
CA ARG A 313 33.33 -16.42 -49.91
C ARG A 313 31.92 -16.94 -49.64
N ILE A 314 31.57 -17.14 -48.37
CA ILE A 314 30.23 -17.58 -47.94
C ILE A 314 29.21 -16.50 -48.26
N VAL A 315 29.57 -15.24 -47.98
CA VAL A 315 28.74 -14.07 -48.33
C VAL A 315 28.50 -14.01 -49.84
N LYS A 316 29.55 -14.10 -50.66
CA LYS A 316 29.44 -14.09 -52.13
C LYS A 316 28.57 -15.25 -52.67
N ALA A 317 28.66 -16.42 -52.04
CA ALA A 317 27.82 -17.56 -52.41
C ALA A 317 26.33 -17.27 -52.14
N LEU A 318 26.02 -16.68 -50.99
CA LEU A 318 24.64 -16.32 -50.63
C LEU A 318 24.11 -15.14 -51.44
N GLU A 319 24.96 -14.17 -51.80
CA GLU A 319 24.62 -13.12 -52.77
C GLU A 319 24.22 -13.74 -54.11
N LEU A 320 24.99 -14.70 -54.60
CA LEU A 320 24.67 -15.42 -55.83
C LEU A 320 23.35 -16.19 -55.72
N VAL A 321 23.12 -16.88 -54.59
CA VAL A 321 21.85 -17.57 -54.31
C VAL A 321 20.69 -16.57 -54.29
N GLN A 322 20.83 -15.45 -53.60
CA GLN A 322 19.78 -14.43 -53.52
C GLN A 322 19.50 -13.81 -54.90
N GLN A 323 20.52 -13.55 -55.73
CA GLN A 323 20.33 -12.92 -57.03
C GLN A 323 19.74 -13.85 -58.09
N LYS A 324 20.15 -15.13 -58.10
CA LYS A 324 19.82 -16.07 -59.19
C LYS A 324 18.89 -17.20 -58.78
N TYR A 325 18.81 -17.52 -57.49
CA TYR A 325 18.18 -18.74 -56.97
C TYR A 325 17.29 -18.46 -55.73
N ALA A 326 16.77 -17.24 -55.57
CA ALA A 326 15.98 -16.86 -54.40
C ALA A 326 14.76 -17.76 -54.15
N GLN A 327 14.15 -18.29 -55.22
CA GLN A 327 12.99 -19.19 -55.15
C GLN A 327 13.33 -20.57 -54.54
N GLU A 328 14.61 -20.91 -54.47
CA GLU A 328 15.08 -22.19 -53.94
C GLU A 328 15.35 -22.17 -52.44
N ILE A 329 15.29 -20.98 -51.84
CA ILE A 329 15.50 -20.78 -50.42
C ILE A 329 14.22 -21.17 -49.70
N GLN A 330 14.30 -22.18 -48.84
CA GLN A 330 13.19 -22.58 -47.99
C GLN A 330 13.01 -21.52 -46.88
N PRO A 331 11.88 -20.80 -46.80
CA PRO A 331 11.76 -19.68 -45.87
C PRO A 331 11.99 -20.06 -44.40
N ASP A 332 11.46 -21.22 -43.98
CA ASP A 332 11.62 -21.76 -42.62
C ASP A 332 13.08 -22.03 -42.23
N SER A 333 13.97 -22.14 -43.23
CA SER A 333 15.40 -22.33 -42.97
C SER A 333 16.11 -21.04 -42.59
N ILE A 334 15.55 -19.85 -42.88
CA ILE A 334 16.27 -18.57 -42.73
C ILE A 334 16.32 -18.12 -41.26
N LEU A 335 15.25 -18.30 -40.48
CA LEU A 335 15.19 -17.82 -39.09
C LEU A 335 16.38 -18.30 -38.21
N PRO A 336 16.79 -19.58 -38.25
CA PRO A 336 17.97 -20.07 -37.50
C PRO A 336 19.29 -19.33 -37.79
N ILE A 337 19.41 -18.64 -38.93
CA ILE A 337 20.60 -17.85 -39.30
C ILE A 337 20.30 -16.37 -39.43
N ALA A 338 19.07 -15.94 -39.16
CA ALA A 338 18.67 -14.54 -39.19
C ALA A 338 19.63 -13.62 -38.42
N PRO A 339 20.21 -14.03 -37.26
CA PRO A 339 21.21 -13.19 -36.58
C PRO A 339 22.44 -12.90 -37.44
N ALA A 340 23.00 -13.91 -38.11
CA ALA A 340 24.16 -13.74 -38.97
C ALA A 340 23.84 -12.91 -40.22
N LEU A 341 22.61 -13.02 -40.72
CA LEU A 341 22.16 -12.27 -41.88
C LEU A 341 21.89 -10.79 -41.53
N LEU A 342 21.06 -10.52 -40.53
CA LEU A 342 20.63 -9.16 -40.12
C LEU A 342 21.76 -8.32 -39.50
N GLN A 343 22.73 -8.96 -38.85
CA GLN A 343 23.90 -8.27 -38.27
C GLN A 343 25.04 -8.12 -39.27
N SER A 344 24.86 -8.60 -40.51
CA SER A 344 25.83 -8.43 -41.57
C SER A 344 25.90 -6.98 -42.06
N LYS A 345 27.09 -6.55 -42.46
CA LYS A 345 27.29 -5.27 -43.17
C LYS A 345 26.84 -5.33 -44.64
N HIS A 346 26.53 -6.53 -45.15
CA HIS A 346 26.18 -6.76 -46.54
C HIS A 346 24.67 -6.62 -46.76
N LYS A 347 24.27 -5.61 -47.54
CA LYS A 347 22.86 -5.34 -47.87
C LYS A 347 22.13 -6.58 -48.41
N ALA A 348 22.75 -7.35 -49.29
CA ALA A 348 22.13 -8.55 -49.86
C ALA A 348 21.75 -9.62 -48.82
N LEU A 349 22.52 -9.73 -47.72
CA LEU A 349 22.20 -10.65 -46.63
C LEU A 349 21.05 -10.12 -45.77
N ASN A 350 21.00 -8.80 -45.55
CA ASN A 350 19.86 -8.15 -44.90
C ASN A 350 18.57 -8.32 -45.73
N ASP A 351 18.66 -8.12 -47.05
CA ASP A 351 17.54 -8.29 -47.98
C ASP A 351 17.06 -9.75 -47.98
N LEU A 352 17.97 -10.73 -47.92
CA LEU A 352 17.64 -12.14 -47.77
C LEU A 352 16.91 -12.44 -46.44
N ALA A 353 17.37 -11.86 -45.33
CA ALA A 353 16.69 -12.00 -44.05
C ALA A 353 15.28 -11.38 -44.08
N LEU A 354 15.14 -10.20 -44.67
CA LEU A 354 13.85 -9.53 -44.83
C LEU A 354 12.89 -10.29 -45.73
N GLN A 355 13.39 -10.95 -46.78
CA GLN A 355 12.61 -11.88 -47.60
C GLN A 355 12.17 -13.10 -46.79
N GLY A 356 13.02 -13.64 -45.91
CA GLY A 356 12.63 -14.71 -45.00
C GLY A 356 11.53 -14.28 -44.03
N ALA A 357 11.61 -13.05 -43.51
CA ALA A 357 10.58 -12.50 -42.62
C ALA A 357 9.21 -12.30 -43.31
N ASP A 358 9.14 -12.30 -44.65
CA ASP A 358 7.85 -12.31 -45.37
C ASP A 358 7.06 -13.59 -45.15
N PHE A 359 7.71 -14.68 -44.75
CA PHE A 359 7.09 -15.98 -44.46
C PHE A 359 6.94 -16.25 -42.96
N ALA A 360 7.40 -15.34 -42.11
CA ALA A 360 7.29 -15.47 -40.67
C ALA A 360 5.83 -15.61 -40.23
N GLN A 361 5.59 -16.52 -39.28
CA GLN A 361 4.33 -16.63 -38.56
C GLN A 361 4.31 -15.62 -37.40
N GLU A 362 3.13 -15.39 -36.83
CA GLU A 362 2.96 -14.50 -35.66
C GLU A 362 3.89 -14.90 -34.50
N GLY A 363 4.02 -16.21 -34.23
CA GLY A 363 4.87 -16.75 -33.16
C GLY A 363 6.37 -16.53 -33.37
N ASP A 364 6.81 -16.28 -34.62
CA ASP A 364 8.23 -16.14 -34.95
C ASP A 364 8.75 -14.70 -34.74
N ALA A 365 7.84 -13.72 -34.59
CA ALA A 365 8.19 -12.30 -34.58
C ALA A 365 9.23 -11.95 -33.51
N MET A 366 9.13 -12.56 -32.33
CA MET A 366 10.09 -12.37 -31.24
C MET A 366 11.50 -12.86 -31.61
N GLU A 367 11.62 -14.01 -32.27
CA GLU A 367 12.93 -14.56 -32.67
C GLU A 367 13.56 -13.73 -33.78
N TRP A 368 12.76 -13.27 -34.76
CA TRP A 368 13.21 -12.34 -35.79
C TRP A 368 13.71 -11.01 -35.22
N LEU A 369 13.01 -10.44 -34.24
CA LEU A 369 13.45 -9.20 -33.61
C LEU A 369 14.70 -9.41 -32.74
N LYS A 370 14.83 -10.54 -32.04
CA LYS A 370 16.06 -10.90 -31.31
C LYS A 370 17.25 -11.03 -32.25
N ALA A 371 17.04 -11.52 -33.47
CA ALA A 371 18.08 -11.70 -34.46
C ALA A 371 18.74 -10.38 -34.90
N LEU A 372 18.06 -9.23 -34.79
CA LEU A 372 18.66 -7.92 -35.05
C LEU A 372 19.86 -7.59 -34.13
N GLY A 373 19.90 -8.17 -32.92
CA GLY A 373 20.91 -7.83 -31.92
C GLY A 373 20.73 -6.44 -31.30
N THR A 374 21.73 -5.98 -30.55
CA THR A 374 21.67 -4.70 -29.80
C THR A 374 22.03 -3.48 -30.66
N ASN A 375 22.84 -3.67 -31.70
CA ASN A 375 23.39 -2.59 -32.54
C ASN A 375 22.76 -2.57 -33.94
N ALA A 376 21.47 -2.90 -34.03
CA ALA A 376 20.78 -3.01 -35.30
C ALA A 376 20.72 -1.67 -36.05
N ASN A 377 20.75 -1.72 -37.38
CA ASN A 377 20.49 -0.55 -38.20
C ASN A 377 18.99 -0.17 -38.07
N GLU A 378 18.70 1.09 -37.73
CA GLU A 378 17.33 1.57 -37.51
C GLU A 378 16.42 1.40 -38.75
N GLN A 379 16.96 1.60 -39.96
CA GLN A 379 16.21 1.41 -41.21
C GLN A 379 15.87 -0.08 -41.42
N LEU A 380 16.81 -0.97 -41.12
CA LEU A 380 16.60 -2.42 -41.19
C LEU A 380 15.53 -2.86 -40.19
N TYR A 381 15.61 -2.37 -38.95
CA TYR A 381 14.57 -2.59 -37.94
C TYR A 381 13.19 -2.13 -38.44
N LYS A 382 13.08 -0.90 -38.96
CA LYS A 382 11.80 -0.37 -39.48
C LYS A 382 11.20 -1.25 -40.58
N GLN A 383 12.03 -1.76 -41.49
CA GLN A 383 11.58 -2.68 -42.55
C GLN A 383 11.11 -4.02 -41.99
N LEU A 384 11.86 -4.60 -41.05
CA LEU A 384 11.50 -5.86 -40.40
C LEU A 384 10.21 -5.71 -39.57
N ALA A 385 10.13 -4.68 -38.72
CA ALA A 385 8.96 -4.37 -37.92
C ALA A 385 7.71 -4.19 -38.77
N LYS A 386 7.81 -3.47 -39.91
CA LYS A 386 6.70 -3.31 -40.85
C LYS A 386 6.20 -4.66 -41.37
N LYS A 387 7.10 -5.56 -41.78
CA LYS A 387 6.75 -6.91 -42.24
C LYS A 387 6.09 -7.73 -41.12
N LEU A 388 6.69 -7.75 -39.94
CA LEU A 388 6.19 -8.53 -38.80
C LEU A 388 4.82 -8.02 -38.29
N ILE A 389 4.57 -6.71 -38.24
CA ILE A 389 3.26 -6.14 -37.84
C ILE A 389 2.12 -6.64 -38.74
N THR A 390 2.39 -6.90 -40.02
CA THR A 390 1.38 -7.43 -40.95
C THR A 390 0.96 -8.86 -40.63
N LYS A 391 1.76 -9.59 -39.84
CA LYS A 391 1.46 -10.97 -39.42
C LYS A 391 0.43 -11.04 -38.30
N PHE A 392 0.29 -9.96 -37.53
CA PHE A 392 -0.74 -9.83 -36.51
C PHE A 392 -2.06 -9.41 -37.17
N THR A 393 -2.79 -10.37 -37.74
CA THR A 393 -4.02 -10.14 -38.51
C THR A 393 -5.25 -9.88 -37.63
N GLN A 394 -5.18 -10.22 -36.34
CA GLN A 394 -6.27 -9.97 -35.40
C GLN A 394 -6.55 -8.47 -35.31
N ARG A 395 -7.81 -8.09 -35.51
CA ARG A 395 -8.26 -6.69 -35.40
C ARG A 395 -8.12 -6.17 -33.97
N TYR A 396 -8.22 -7.06 -32.98
CA TYR A 396 -8.13 -6.74 -31.56
C TYR A 396 -7.21 -7.76 -30.88
N MET A 397 -6.12 -7.28 -30.31
CA MET A 397 -5.20 -8.08 -29.50
C MET A 397 -5.50 -7.91 -28.01
N TYR A 398 -5.18 -8.90 -27.19
CA TYR A 398 -5.20 -8.75 -25.73
C TYR A 398 -3.86 -8.22 -25.22
N ALA A 399 -3.86 -7.55 -24.06
CA ALA A 399 -2.65 -7.05 -23.42
C ALA A 399 -1.57 -8.15 -23.29
N ARG A 400 -1.96 -9.35 -22.83
CA ARG A 400 -1.05 -10.50 -22.66
C ARG A 400 -0.30 -10.92 -23.93
N ASP A 401 -0.85 -10.63 -25.11
CA ASP A 401 -0.26 -11.01 -26.39
C ASP A 401 0.89 -10.06 -26.77
N ILE A 402 0.83 -8.79 -26.34
CA ILE A 402 1.86 -7.78 -26.61
C ILE A 402 2.85 -7.59 -25.46
N GLU A 403 2.49 -7.96 -24.23
CA GLU A 403 3.32 -7.84 -23.03
C GLU A 403 4.75 -8.39 -23.19
N PRO A 404 4.99 -9.56 -23.82
CA PRO A 404 6.35 -10.08 -24.05
C PRO A 404 7.22 -9.16 -24.91
N TYR A 405 6.61 -8.36 -25.77
CA TYR A 405 7.29 -7.39 -26.63
C TYR A 405 7.52 -6.07 -25.89
N VAL A 406 6.51 -5.55 -25.19
CA VAL A 406 6.60 -4.29 -24.43
C VAL A 406 7.58 -4.41 -23.26
N TYR A 407 7.53 -5.51 -22.50
CA TYR A 407 8.38 -5.75 -21.33
C TYR A 407 9.69 -6.41 -21.72
N ASN A 408 10.41 -5.76 -22.63
CA ASN A 408 11.66 -6.27 -23.17
C ASN A 408 12.81 -5.27 -22.97
N VAL A 409 14.00 -5.79 -22.66
CA VAL A 409 15.21 -4.97 -22.51
C VAL A 409 15.69 -4.41 -23.85
N SER A 410 15.38 -5.07 -24.97
CA SER A 410 15.74 -4.56 -26.30
C SER A 410 14.83 -3.40 -26.70
N PRO A 411 15.38 -2.21 -27.01
CA PRO A 411 14.57 -1.07 -27.45
C PRO A 411 13.81 -1.36 -28.74
N TYR A 412 14.35 -2.20 -29.65
CA TYR A 412 13.67 -2.58 -30.89
C TYR A 412 12.46 -3.48 -30.67
N ILE A 413 12.58 -4.43 -29.74
CA ILE A 413 11.46 -5.32 -29.37
C ILE A 413 10.38 -4.53 -28.63
N ALA A 414 10.80 -3.64 -27.72
CA ALA A 414 9.91 -2.75 -27.00
C ALA A 414 9.16 -1.79 -27.94
N ASP A 415 9.87 -1.10 -28.85
CA ASP A 415 9.24 -0.23 -29.88
C ASP A 415 8.23 -1.02 -30.70
N PHE A 416 8.56 -2.27 -31.08
CA PHE A 416 7.64 -3.14 -31.81
C PHE A 416 6.39 -3.47 -30.99
N GLY A 417 6.54 -3.80 -29.71
CA GLY A 417 5.43 -4.03 -28.79
C GLY A 417 4.51 -2.81 -28.68
N TRP A 418 5.08 -1.61 -28.59
CA TRP A 418 4.31 -0.37 -28.57
C TRP A 418 3.62 -0.06 -29.90
N ARG A 419 4.20 -0.43 -31.05
CA ARG A 419 3.50 -0.34 -32.35
C ARG A 419 2.30 -1.28 -32.43
N LEU A 420 2.41 -2.48 -31.86
CA LEU A 420 1.28 -3.40 -31.77
C LEU A 420 0.18 -2.89 -30.83
N SER A 421 0.53 -1.99 -29.90
CA SER A 421 -0.43 -1.44 -28.94
C SER A 421 -1.56 -0.63 -29.59
N ASP A 422 -1.33 -0.08 -30.79
CA ASP A 422 -2.36 0.57 -31.61
C ASP A 422 -3.50 -0.38 -32.04
N LYS A 423 -3.27 -1.71 -31.97
CA LYS A 423 -4.26 -2.76 -32.28
C LYS A 423 -5.04 -3.27 -31.05
N LEU A 424 -4.82 -2.70 -29.86
CA LEU A 424 -5.60 -3.05 -28.67
C LEU A 424 -6.98 -2.38 -28.73
N SER A 425 -8.06 -3.15 -28.57
CA SER A 425 -9.42 -2.59 -28.41
C SER A 425 -9.56 -1.84 -27.09
N TRP A 426 -9.11 -2.48 -26.02
CA TRP A 426 -9.11 -2.03 -24.63
C TRP A 426 -8.00 -2.79 -23.91
N GLY A 427 -7.19 -2.12 -23.06
CA GLY A 427 -6.17 -2.81 -22.27
C GLY A 427 -4.79 -2.15 -22.23
N ILE A 428 -4.59 -1.05 -22.96
CA ILE A 428 -3.35 -0.25 -22.84
C ILE A 428 -3.12 0.19 -21.38
N TYR A 429 -4.20 0.44 -20.63
CA TYR A 429 -4.17 0.68 -19.20
C TYR A 429 -3.54 -0.46 -18.39
N SER A 430 -3.90 -1.72 -18.70
CA SER A 430 -3.32 -2.87 -18.00
C SER A 430 -1.83 -2.99 -18.28
N VAL A 431 -1.40 -2.66 -19.51
CA VAL A 431 0.02 -2.65 -19.88
C VAL A 431 0.77 -1.55 -19.14
N TRP A 432 0.24 -0.32 -19.11
CA TRP A 432 0.87 0.78 -18.38
C TRP A 432 0.89 0.55 -16.86
N SER A 433 -0.22 0.10 -16.27
CA SER A 433 -0.31 -0.21 -14.83
C SER A 433 0.72 -1.25 -14.43
N LYS A 434 0.84 -2.35 -15.18
CA LYS A 434 1.87 -3.36 -14.91
C LYS A 434 3.28 -2.82 -15.12
N LEU A 435 3.49 -1.95 -16.11
CA LEU A 435 4.79 -1.32 -16.34
C LEU A 435 5.20 -0.45 -15.15
N THR A 436 4.27 0.34 -14.59
CA THR A 436 4.49 1.13 -13.38
C THR A 436 4.73 0.24 -12.15
N ASP A 437 3.96 -0.85 -12.00
CA ASP A 437 4.11 -1.82 -10.90
C ASP A 437 5.45 -2.55 -10.94
N TYR A 438 5.93 -2.94 -12.14
CA TYR A 438 7.24 -3.57 -12.31
C TYR A 438 8.39 -2.65 -11.92
N GLN A 439 8.22 -1.36 -12.17
CA GLN A 439 9.23 -0.37 -11.83
C GLN A 439 9.16 -0.02 -10.34
N HIS A 440 7.98 -0.08 -9.69
CA HIS A 440 7.79 0.06 -8.24
C HIS A 440 8.44 -1.07 -7.43
N ASN A 441 8.12 -2.32 -7.74
CA ASN A 441 8.39 -3.43 -6.82
C ASN A 441 9.88 -3.80 -6.69
N ASN A 442 10.78 -3.35 -7.57
CA ASN A 442 12.19 -3.77 -7.50
C ASN A 442 13.23 -2.91 -8.27
N ARG A 443 12.85 -1.92 -9.10
CA ARG A 443 13.72 -1.27 -10.14
C ARG A 443 14.51 -2.22 -11.07
N ILE A 444 14.47 -3.54 -10.86
CA ILE A 444 15.15 -4.59 -11.66
C ILE A 444 14.79 -4.48 -13.16
N LYS A 445 13.63 -3.90 -13.48
CA LYS A 445 13.09 -3.78 -14.84
C LYS A 445 13.04 -2.35 -15.36
N ARG A 446 13.87 -1.44 -14.83
CA ARG A 446 13.97 -0.02 -15.27
C ARG A 446 14.05 0.12 -16.80
N ALA A 447 14.79 -0.75 -17.46
CA ALA A 447 14.95 -0.75 -18.92
C ALA A 447 13.63 -0.82 -19.70
N TYR A 448 12.59 -1.48 -19.17
CA TYR A 448 11.30 -1.58 -19.86
C TYR A 448 10.60 -0.22 -19.91
N PHE A 449 10.65 0.51 -18.79
CA PHE A 449 10.09 1.84 -18.71
C PHE A 449 10.91 2.83 -19.54
N ILE A 450 12.24 2.79 -19.46
CA ILE A 450 13.13 3.62 -20.30
C ILE A 450 12.83 3.42 -21.78
N ASN A 451 12.70 2.18 -22.25
CA ASN A 451 12.34 1.90 -23.63
C ASN A 451 10.97 2.49 -24.00
N ALA A 452 10.00 2.49 -23.07
CA ALA A 452 8.69 3.10 -23.30
C ALA A 452 8.73 4.62 -23.46
N ILE A 453 9.73 5.32 -22.90
CA ILE A 453 9.85 6.78 -22.98
C ILE A 453 10.95 7.28 -23.93
N THR A 454 11.69 6.37 -24.57
CA THR A 454 12.78 6.69 -25.51
C THR A 454 12.53 6.16 -26.93
N THR A 455 11.71 5.13 -27.09
CA THR A 455 11.39 4.57 -28.41
C THR A 455 10.25 5.35 -29.07
N GLN A 456 10.27 5.48 -30.40
CA GLN A 456 9.31 6.31 -31.12
C GLN A 456 7.84 5.91 -30.86
N ALA A 457 7.55 4.61 -30.88
CA ALA A 457 6.21 4.11 -30.63
C ALA A 457 5.85 4.17 -29.15
N GLY A 458 6.81 3.90 -28.25
CA GLY A 458 6.62 4.05 -26.81
C GLY A 458 6.25 5.49 -26.43
N ILE A 459 6.98 6.47 -26.95
CA ILE A 459 6.73 7.91 -26.73
C ILE A 459 5.31 8.29 -27.15
N ASN A 460 4.88 7.85 -28.33
CA ASN A 460 3.53 8.11 -28.82
C ASN A 460 2.47 7.45 -27.91
N ALA A 461 2.69 6.20 -27.49
CA ALA A 461 1.80 5.50 -26.58
C ALA A 461 1.73 6.18 -25.20
N PHE A 462 2.86 6.66 -24.68
CA PHE A 462 2.94 7.40 -23.42
C PHE A 462 2.12 8.70 -23.50
N MET A 463 2.37 9.52 -24.52
CA MET A 463 1.67 10.79 -24.70
C MET A 463 0.17 10.56 -24.91
N ASN A 464 -0.23 9.57 -25.71
CA ASN A 464 -1.64 9.22 -25.91
C ASN A 464 -2.32 8.80 -24.60
N TYR A 465 -1.64 7.97 -23.81
CA TYR A 465 -2.16 7.48 -22.53
C TYR A 465 -2.39 8.62 -21.52
N TYR A 466 -1.40 9.50 -21.34
CA TYR A 466 -1.49 10.63 -20.41
C TYR A 466 -2.20 11.87 -20.96
N SER A 467 -2.51 11.91 -22.25
CA SER A 467 -3.41 12.93 -22.82
C SER A 467 -4.89 12.66 -22.50
N GLY A 468 -5.24 11.40 -22.22
CA GLY A 468 -6.60 10.96 -21.93
C GLY A 468 -7.08 11.26 -20.50
N ARG A 469 -7.83 10.31 -19.92
CA ARG A 469 -8.39 10.42 -18.56
C ARG A 469 -7.39 10.11 -17.43
N HIS A 470 -6.16 9.77 -17.77
CA HIS A 470 -5.15 9.39 -16.78
C HIS A 470 -4.38 10.62 -16.30
N TYR A 471 -4.46 10.88 -15.00
CA TYR A 471 -3.76 11.99 -14.37
C TYR A 471 -2.29 11.66 -14.20
N LEU A 472 -1.42 12.66 -14.32
CA LEU A 472 -0.02 12.54 -13.92
C LEU A 472 0.11 12.08 -12.46
N ASN A 473 -0.93 12.26 -11.64
CA ASN A 473 -1.01 11.82 -10.25
C ASN A 473 -0.76 10.32 -10.00
N SER A 474 -0.83 9.48 -11.02
CA SER A 474 -0.47 8.06 -10.90
C SER A 474 1.03 7.77 -11.07
N LEU A 475 1.84 8.73 -11.56
CA LEU A 475 3.27 8.52 -11.79
C LEU A 475 4.06 8.68 -10.50
N PRO A 476 4.74 7.67 -9.96
CA PRO A 476 5.58 7.87 -8.79
C PRO A 476 6.78 8.78 -9.08
N GLU A 477 7.35 9.40 -8.04
CA GLU A 477 8.47 10.34 -8.16
C GLU A 477 9.68 9.77 -8.90
N TYR A 478 10.06 8.52 -8.63
CA TYR A 478 11.20 7.89 -9.31
C TYR A 478 10.94 7.61 -10.81
N ILE A 479 9.67 7.55 -11.27
CA ILE A 479 9.35 7.59 -12.71
C ILE A 479 9.64 8.96 -13.29
N LEU A 480 9.21 10.02 -12.62
CA LEU A 480 9.46 11.38 -13.09
C LEU A 480 10.96 11.61 -13.21
N ASN A 481 11.75 11.13 -12.25
CA ASN A 481 13.22 11.18 -12.31
C ASN A 481 13.76 10.43 -13.54
N ASP A 482 13.28 9.22 -13.83
CA ASP A 482 13.68 8.45 -15.02
C ASP A 482 13.31 9.20 -16.34
N ILE A 483 12.16 9.90 -16.38
CA ILE A 483 11.77 10.73 -17.53
C ILE A 483 12.70 11.93 -17.69
N ILE A 484 13.04 12.59 -16.57
CA ILE A 484 13.90 13.78 -16.57
C ILE A 484 15.33 13.41 -16.99
N SER A 485 15.86 12.28 -16.52
CA SER A 485 17.26 11.90 -16.77
C SER A 485 17.48 11.17 -18.09
N ASP A 486 16.56 10.30 -18.50
CA ASP A 486 16.76 9.38 -19.63
C ASP A 486 15.66 9.49 -20.70
N GLY A 487 14.59 10.24 -20.46
CA GLY A 487 13.47 10.36 -21.38
C GLY A 487 13.80 11.13 -22.66
N ASP A 488 13.08 10.82 -23.74
CA ASP A 488 13.13 11.65 -24.96
C ASP A 488 12.57 13.05 -24.67
N LYS A 489 13.18 14.07 -25.29
CA LYS A 489 12.80 15.48 -25.12
C LYS A 489 11.30 15.71 -25.34
N ARG A 490 10.64 14.98 -26.24
CA ARG A 490 9.20 15.11 -26.50
C ARG A 490 8.36 14.67 -25.30
N VAL A 491 8.77 13.61 -24.61
CA VAL A 491 8.09 13.13 -23.39
C VAL A 491 8.28 14.13 -22.27
N TYR A 492 9.50 14.65 -22.12
CA TYR A 492 9.82 15.70 -21.15
C TYR A 492 8.98 16.97 -21.40
N ASP A 493 8.99 17.50 -22.62
CA ASP A 493 8.23 18.69 -23.01
C ASP A 493 6.71 18.48 -22.82
N PHE A 494 6.20 17.30 -23.17
CA PHE A 494 4.82 16.92 -22.94
C PHE A 494 4.48 16.95 -21.45
N LEU A 495 5.34 16.34 -20.61
CA LEU A 495 5.14 16.26 -19.17
C LEU A 495 5.17 17.65 -18.52
N VAL A 496 6.11 18.51 -18.91
CA VAL A 496 6.20 19.91 -18.47
C VAL A 496 4.91 20.67 -18.81
N ASN A 497 4.47 20.60 -20.07
CA ASN A 497 3.25 21.28 -20.51
C ASN A 497 2.00 20.75 -19.79
N ARG A 498 1.93 19.44 -19.57
CA ARG A 498 0.81 18.84 -18.86
C ARG A 498 0.81 19.22 -17.38
N LEU A 499 1.97 19.24 -16.73
CA LEU A 499 2.12 19.63 -15.34
C LEU A 499 1.73 21.09 -15.11
N LYS A 500 2.06 22.00 -16.04
CA LYS A 500 1.55 23.39 -16.02
C LYS A 500 0.02 23.43 -15.92
N LEU A 501 -0.66 22.68 -16.79
CA LEU A 501 -2.12 22.65 -16.83
C LEU A 501 -2.72 22.00 -15.57
N ASP A 502 -2.13 20.90 -15.11
CA ASP A 502 -2.63 20.15 -13.97
C ASP A 502 -2.37 20.88 -12.64
N LEU A 503 -1.25 21.59 -12.49
CA LEU A 503 -0.98 22.46 -11.34
C LEU A 503 -2.01 23.61 -11.23
N ILE A 504 -2.44 24.19 -12.34
CA ILE A 504 -3.49 25.23 -12.34
C ILE A 504 -4.85 24.64 -11.92
N LYS A 505 -5.11 23.36 -12.21
CA LYS A 505 -6.37 22.69 -11.84
C LYS A 505 -6.38 22.19 -10.40
N GLN A 506 -5.27 21.62 -9.94
CA GLN A 506 -5.14 20.91 -8.67
C GLN A 506 -3.79 21.22 -8.00
N PRO A 507 -3.53 22.48 -7.61
CA PRO A 507 -2.19 22.92 -7.20
C PRO A 507 -1.58 22.06 -6.10
N MET A 508 -2.36 21.75 -5.07
CA MET A 508 -1.92 20.96 -3.92
C MET A 508 -1.42 19.56 -4.27
N TYR A 509 -1.97 18.92 -5.31
CA TYR A 509 -1.55 17.57 -5.72
C TYR A 509 -0.22 17.55 -6.48
N HIS A 510 0.12 18.66 -7.13
CA HIS A 510 1.19 18.71 -8.11
C HIS A 510 2.46 19.41 -7.62
N LEU A 511 2.45 20.04 -6.43
CA LEU A 511 3.63 20.70 -5.86
C LEU A 511 4.81 19.74 -5.64
N GLN A 512 4.60 18.60 -4.98
CA GLN A 512 5.67 17.61 -4.79
C GLN A 512 6.23 17.10 -6.13
N ARG A 513 5.35 16.88 -7.11
CA ARG A 513 5.75 16.43 -8.45
C ARG A 513 6.58 17.46 -9.19
N LEU A 514 6.25 18.73 -8.98
CA LEU A 514 7.01 19.84 -9.55
C LEU A 514 8.39 19.97 -8.90
N ALA A 515 8.53 19.60 -7.63
CA ALA A 515 9.78 19.69 -6.89
C ALA A 515 10.94 18.89 -7.50
N VAL A 516 10.63 17.81 -8.23
CA VAL A 516 11.61 16.91 -8.86
C VAL A 516 12.22 17.46 -10.16
N PHE A 517 11.63 18.52 -10.72
CA PHE A 517 12.12 19.14 -11.95
C PHE A 517 13.34 20.05 -11.68
N PRO A 518 14.19 20.28 -12.70
CA PRO A 518 15.26 21.27 -12.62
C PRO A 518 14.75 22.65 -12.18
N GLY A 519 15.60 23.39 -11.45
CA GLY A 519 15.25 24.65 -10.79
C GLY A 519 14.57 25.67 -11.71
N ASP A 520 15.19 25.97 -12.85
CA ASP A 520 14.65 26.90 -13.85
C ASP A 520 13.26 26.51 -14.37
N VAL A 521 13.05 25.21 -14.62
CA VAL A 521 11.77 24.70 -15.11
C VAL A 521 10.70 24.75 -14.03
N LYS A 522 11.01 24.31 -12.80
CA LYS A 522 10.00 24.30 -11.73
C LYS A 522 9.61 25.71 -11.28
N GLU A 523 10.56 26.62 -11.18
CA GLU A 523 10.28 28.02 -10.87
C GLU A 523 9.46 28.68 -11.97
N GLY A 524 9.78 28.41 -13.25
CA GLY A 524 9.01 28.93 -14.38
C GLY A 524 7.55 28.45 -14.40
N ILE A 525 7.32 27.16 -14.11
CA ILE A 525 5.96 26.59 -14.01
C ILE A 525 5.21 27.18 -12.80
N LEU A 526 5.86 27.28 -11.64
CA LEU A 526 5.25 27.82 -10.43
C LEU A 526 4.87 29.29 -10.63
N ALA A 527 5.76 30.12 -11.17
CA ALA A 527 5.49 31.54 -11.44
C ALA A 527 4.28 31.74 -12.36
N GLU A 528 4.16 30.95 -13.43
CA GLU A 528 3.01 31.00 -14.34
C GLU A 528 1.71 30.58 -13.62
N ALA A 529 1.77 29.53 -12.80
CA ALA A 529 0.62 29.06 -12.04
C ALA A 529 0.19 30.07 -10.97
N LEU A 530 1.12 30.69 -10.25
CA LEU A 530 0.83 31.74 -9.26
C LEU A 530 0.04 32.89 -9.89
N GLN A 531 0.43 33.36 -11.08
CA GLN A 531 -0.33 34.40 -11.79
C GLN A 531 -1.77 33.98 -12.10
N LYS A 532 -1.98 32.73 -12.53
CA LYS A 532 -3.30 32.20 -12.90
C LYS A 532 -4.16 31.76 -11.70
N LEU A 533 -3.56 31.58 -10.53
CA LEU A 533 -4.22 31.12 -9.30
C LEU A 533 -4.49 32.23 -8.29
N LYS A 534 -3.99 33.44 -8.54
CA LYS A 534 -4.23 34.62 -7.70
C LYS A 534 -5.73 34.81 -7.42
N ASN A 535 -6.07 35.02 -6.16
CA ASN A 535 -7.42 35.22 -5.63
C ASN A 535 -8.40 34.04 -5.85
N LYS A 536 -7.94 32.85 -6.26
CA LYS A 536 -8.77 31.64 -6.30
C LYS A 536 -8.83 30.98 -4.94
N ASP A 537 -9.95 30.32 -4.65
CA ASP A 537 -10.15 29.56 -3.41
C ASP A 537 -9.63 28.13 -3.58
N LEU A 538 -8.34 27.95 -3.29
CA LEU A 538 -7.60 26.71 -3.56
C LEU A 538 -7.80 25.66 -2.46
N PHE A 539 -8.20 26.07 -1.26
CA PHE A 539 -8.14 25.24 -0.05
C PHE A 539 -9.51 24.77 0.46
N LYS A 540 -10.60 25.09 -0.26
CA LYS A 540 -11.97 24.71 0.13
C LYS A 540 -12.22 23.20 0.15
N ASP A 541 -11.44 22.40 -0.59
CA ASP A 541 -11.57 20.94 -0.61
C ASP A 541 -10.68 20.30 0.47
N SER A 542 -11.32 19.69 1.47
CA SER A 542 -10.65 19.06 2.61
C SER A 542 -9.74 17.92 2.18
N TRP A 543 -10.18 17.12 1.21
CA TRP A 543 -9.43 15.98 0.71
C TRP A 543 -8.18 16.45 -0.05
N GLY A 544 -8.33 17.46 -0.91
CA GLY A 544 -7.23 18.14 -1.59
C GLY A 544 -6.16 18.72 -0.66
N VAL A 545 -6.56 19.35 0.44
CA VAL A 545 -5.62 19.89 1.44
C VAL A 545 -4.87 18.77 2.16
N ASN A 546 -5.57 17.76 2.68
CA ASN A 546 -4.93 16.67 3.41
C ASN A 546 -3.93 15.90 2.54
N ASN A 547 -4.33 15.54 1.31
CA ASN A 547 -3.42 14.84 0.39
C ASN A 547 -2.28 15.75 -0.08
N GLY A 548 -2.56 17.03 -0.30
CA GLY A 548 -1.53 18.02 -0.61
C GLY A 548 -0.46 18.08 0.46
N PHE A 549 -0.85 18.19 1.73
CA PHE A 549 0.07 18.15 2.87
C PHE A 549 0.86 16.85 2.94
N SER A 550 0.18 15.70 2.79
CA SER A 550 0.87 14.40 2.76
C SER A 550 1.92 14.31 1.66
N ASN A 551 1.67 14.93 0.51
CA ASN A 551 2.59 14.90 -0.63
C ASN A 551 3.75 15.88 -0.45
N ILE A 552 3.53 17.09 0.06
CA ILE A 552 4.62 18.08 0.20
C ILE A 552 5.46 17.88 1.48
N TYR A 553 4.99 17.07 2.44
CA TYR A 553 5.69 16.85 3.71
C TYR A 553 7.11 16.29 3.49
N GLY A 554 8.10 16.92 4.14
CA GLY A 554 9.52 16.56 4.02
C GLY A 554 10.23 17.12 2.78
N ASN A 555 9.57 17.98 1.99
CA ASN A 555 10.19 18.64 0.84
C ASN A 555 10.12 20.18 0.99
N ASP A 556 11.23 20.80 1.41
CA ASP A 556 11.28 22.24 1.73
C ASP A 556 10.81 23.14 0.59
N TRP A 557 11.24 22.83 -0.64
CA TRP A 557 10.84 23.59 -1.83
C TRP A 557 9.33 23.52 -2.07
N ALA A 558 8.73 22.33 -1.94
CA ALA A 558 7.28 22.16 -2.14
C ALA A 558 6.48 22.87 -1.03
N ILE A 559 7.02 22.91 0.20
CA ILE A 559 6.44 23.66 1.31
C ILE A 559 6.54 25.17 1.04
N ASP A 560 7.69 25.67 0.57
CA ASP A 560 7.86 27.08 0.17
C ASP A 560 6.85 27.48 -0.92
N ALA A 561 6.73 26.65 -1.95
CA ALA A 561 5.78 26.85 -3.03
C ALA A 561 4.32 26.84 -2.55
N PHE A 562 3.99 25.99 -1.56
CA PHE A 562 2.68 26.01 -0.90
C PHE A 562 2.41 27.37 -0.22
N PHE A 563 3.39 27.92 0.51
CA PHE A 563 3.21 29.23 1.15
C PHE A 563 3.09 30.37 0.14
N GLN A 564 3.84 30.34 -0.96
CA GLN A 564 3.65 31.28 -2.07
C GLN A 564 2.23 31.22 -2.65
N LEU A 565 1.65 30.01 -2.78
CA LEU A 565 0.25 29.84 -3.18
C LEU A 565 -0.72 30.37 -2.13
N LEU A 566 -0.46 30.10 -0.85
CA LEU A 566 -1.27 30.57 0.28
C LEU A 566 -1.31 32.10 0.37
N ASP A 567 -0.20 32.75 0.05
CA ASP A 567 -0.09 34.22 0.01
C ASP A 567 -1.07 34.84 -0.97
N ILE A 568 -1.11 34.31 -2.20
CA ILE A 568 -1.89 34.88 -3.31
C ILE A 568 -3.33 34.37 -3.38
N ALA A 569 -3.65 33.26 -2.72
CA ALA A 569 -4.95 32.60 -2.82
C ALA A 569 -6.01 33.31 -1.96
N LYS A 570 -7.27 33.22 -2.38
CA LYS A 570 -8.40 33.58 -1.50
C LYS A 570 -8.54 32.47 -0.46
N VAL A 571 -8.41 32.80 0.81
CA VAL A 571 -8.67 31.85 1.91
C VAL A 571 -10.11 32.07 2.37
N SER A 572 -11.01 31.15 2.02
CA SER A 572 -12.38 31.13 2.55
C SER A 572 -12.43 30.56 3.97
N ASP A 573 -13.58 30.66 4.64
CA ASP A 573 -13.79 30.04 5.96
C ASP A 573 -13.56 28.52 5.90
N ALA A 574 -14.10 27.83 4.89
CA ALA A 574 -13.84 26.41 4.66
C ALA A 574 -12.35 26.13 4.40
N GLY A 575 -11.68 27.00 3.63
CA GLY A 575 -10.26 26.89 3.35
C GLY A 575 -9.40 26.96 4.62
N ALA A 576 -9.64 27.96 5.47
CA ALA A 576 -8.95 28.09 6.76
C ALA A 576 -9.23 26.90 7.68
N SER A 577 -10.49 26.43 7.73
CA SER A 577 -10.89 25.24 8.49
C SER A 577 -10.11 23.99 8.06
N ASN A 578 -10.04 23.73 6.76
CA ASN A 578 -9.33 22.57 6.20
C ASN A 578 -7.82 22.63 6.48
N LEU A 579 -7.21 23.80 6.31
CA LEU A 579 -5.79 24.01 6.59
C LEU A 579 -5.48 23.71 8.06
N CYS A 580 -6.20 24.35 9.00
CA CYS A 580 -6.03 24.11 10.44
C CYS A 580 -6.37 22.68 10.85
N GLY A 581 -7.36 22.06 10.21
CA GLY A 581 -7.83 20.71 10.53
C GLY A 581 -6.80 19.62 10.23
N HIS A 582 -5.97 19.81 9.20
CA HIS A 582 -5.01 18.79 8.74
C HIS A 582 -3.55 19.10 9.04
N VAL A 583 -3.16 20.38 9.22
CA VAL A 583 -1.74 20.78 9.32
C VAL A 583 -1.01 20.09 10.47
N PHE A 584 -1.69 19.86 11.61
CA PHE A 584 -1.08 19.27 12.81
C PHE A 584 -0.76 17.78 12.68
N LYS A 585 -1.07 17.14 11.55
CA LYS A 585 -0.55 15.80 11.24
C LYS A 585 0.92 15.83 10.77
N TYR A 586 1.45 17.03 10.52
CA TYR A 586 2.73 17.27 9.84
C TYR A 586 3.52 18.38 10.56
N ASP A 587 4.46 18.02 11.43
CA ASP A 587 5.09 18.94 12.39
C ASP A 587 5.74 20.17 11.75
N GLN A 588 6.57 19.96 10.72
CA GLN A 588 7.24 21.03 9.98
C GLN A 588 6.24 22.00 9.31
N LEU A 589 5.15 21.48 8.76
CA LEU A 589 4.10 22.30 8.15
C LEU A 589 3.32 23.09 9.20
N ALA A 590 3.06 22.48 10.35
CA ALA A 590 2.37 23.13 11.47
C ALA A 590 3.18 24.33 11.97
N GLU A 591 4.47 24.14 12.24
CA GLU A 591 5.37 25.22 12.68
C GLU A 591 5.39 26.39 11.70
N ARG A 592 5.59 26.10 10.41
CA ARG A 592 5.63 27.14 9.37
C ARG A 592 4.28 27.82 9.18
N LEU A 593 3.17 27.09 9.30
CA LEU A 593 1.84 27.70 9.20
C LEU A 593 1.55 28.58 10.41
N MET A 594 1.99 28.20 11.62
CA MET A 594 1.86 29.08 12.79
C MET A 594 2.68 30.35 12.63
N ALA A 595 3.93 30.26 12.17
CA ALA A 595 4.76 31.43 11.88
C ALA A 595 4.13 32.33 10.81
N TYR A 596 3.56 31.73 9.75
CA TYR A 596 2.81 32.43 8.72
C TYR A 596 1.60 33.18 9.29
N ILE A 597 0.76 32.52 10.11
CA ILE A 597 -0.43 33.14 10.72
C ILE A 597 -0.03 34.28 11.66
N TYR A 598 1.03 34.08 12.46
CA TYR A 598 1.55 35.09 13.37
C TYR A 598 1.99 36.37 12.64
N GLY A 599 2.68 36.21 11.50
CA GLY A 599 3.14 37.32 10.67
C GLY A 599 2.04 38.06 9.89
N LEU A 600 0.80 37.57 9.86
CA LEU A 600 -0.31 38.28 9.20
C LEU A 600 -0.69 39.56 9.99
N PRO A 601 -1.11 40.64 9.31
CA PRO A 601 -1.62 41.83 9.99
C PRO A 601 -2.86 41.53 10.84
N ASN A 602 -2.97 42.15 12.02
CA ASN A 602 -4.11 41.96 12.93
C ASN A 602 -5.46 42.37 12.31
N SER A 603 -5.45 43.33 11.39
CA SER A 603 -6.63 43.77 10.64
C SER A 603 -7.01 42.83 9.49
N SER A 604 -6.20 41.80 9.20
CA SER A 604 -6.44 40.88 8.10
C SER A 604 -7.60 39.93 8.40
N ASN A 605 -8.62 39.94 7.54
CA ASN A 605 -9.69 38.94 7.58
C ASN A 605 -9.13 37.50 7.52
N ARG A 606 -8.01 37.28 6.80
CA ARG A 606 -7.34 35.98 6.72
C ARG A 606 -6.84 35.54 8.10
N LYS A 607 -6.21 36.43 8.87
CA LYS A 607 -5.77 36.12 10.24
C LYS A 607 -6.96 35.78 11.13
N SER A 608 -8.03 36.58 11.05
CA SER A 608 -9.26 36.31 11.81
C SER A 608 -9.87 34.93 11.51
N LEU A 609 -9.90 34.50 10.24
CA LEU A 609 -10.39 33.17 9.87
C LEU A 609 -9.50 32.06 10.45
N PHE A 610 -8.17 32.19 10.34
CA PHE A 610 -7.25 31.21 10.93
C PHE A 610 -7.38 31.12 12.45
N LEU A 611 -7.42 32.26 13.15
CA LEU A 611 -7.60 32.30 14.60
C LEU A 611 -8.92 31.61 15.03
N LYS A 612 -10.02 31.85 14.31
CA LYS A 612 -11.31 31.19 14.55
C LYS A 612 -11.21 29.67 14.45
N HIS A 613 -10.61 29.14 13.39
CA HIS A 613 -10.51 27.69 13.19
C HIS A 613 -9.43 27.03 14.05
N LEU A 614 -8.36 27.75 14.40
CA LEU A 614 -7.42 27.31 15.43
C LEU A 614 -8.11 27.22 16.79
N ALA A 615 -9.00 28.16 17.13
CA ALA A 615 -9.77 28.11 18.36
C ALA A 615 -10.67 26.87 18.41
N ASP A 616 -11.42 26.60 17.34
CA ASP A 616 -12.25 25.39 17.21
C ASP A 616 -11.44 24.10 17.29
N LYS A 617 -10.25 24.09 16.67
CA LYS A 617 -9.38 22.92 16.70
C LYS A 617 -8.78 22.70 18.10
N LEU A 618 -8.28 23.75 18.74
CA LEU A 618 -7.67 23.71 20.07
C LEU A 618 -8.70 23.32 21.15
N SER A 619 -9.96 23.76 21.04
CA SER A 619 -11.01 23.36 22.00
C SER A 619 -11.38 21.87 21.92
N ARG A 620 -11.09 21.20 20.79
CA ARG A 620 -11.34 19.76 20.60
C ARG A 620 -10.12 18.89 20.89
N ASP A 621 -8.92 19.47 20.86
CA ASP A 621 -7.66 18.77 21.08
C ASP A 621 -6.64 19.71 21.76
N VAL A 622 -6.64 19.69 23.09
CA VAL A 622 -5.87 20.64 23.90
C VAL A 622 -4.37 20.42 23.82
N ASN A 623 -3.94 19.21 23.46
CA ASN A 623 -2.53 18.90 23.29
C ASN A 623 -1.90 19.70 22.15
N LEU A 624 -2.70 20.25 21.23
CA LEU A 624 -2.20 21.17 20.20
C LEU A 624 -1.69 22.48 20.77
N GLY A 625 -2.08 22.84 22.00
CA GLY A 625 -1.60 24.05 22.67
C GLY A 625 -0.08 24.12 22.74
N SER A 626 0.61 23.00 23.00
CA SER A 626 2.09 22.98 23.04
C SER A 626 2.76 23.21 21.67
N ARG A 627 1.99 23.16 20.58
CA ARG A 627 2.46 23.28 19.20
C ARG A 627 2.10 24.63 18.56
N ILE A 628 1.38 25.48 19.28
CA ILE A 628 1.05 26.85 18.85
C ILE A 628 1.97 27.79 19.64
N PRO A 629 2.63 28.78 19.01
CA PRO A 629 3.42 29.78 19.73
C PRO A 629 2.59 30.51 20.79
N ALA A 630 3.17 30.80 21.95
CA ALA A 630 2.46 31.37 23.11
C ALA A 630 1.76 32.71 22.80
N GLU A 631 2.38 33.53 21.95
CA GLU A 631 1.85 34.81 21.48
C GLU A 631 0.59 34.58 20.64
N LEU A 632 0.62 33.57 19.75
CA LEU A 632 -0.51 33.23 18.89
C LEU A 632 -1.63 32.53 19.67
N ILE A 633 -1.31 31.71 20.67
CA ILE A 633 -2.30 31.10 21.58
C ILE A 633 -3.17 32.18 22.22
N SER A 634 -2.56 33.27 22.69
CA SER A 634 -3.28 34.36 23.33
C SER A 634 -4.30 35.00 22.38
N GLU A 635 -3.93 35.20 21.11
CA GLU A 635 -4.85 35.68 20.06
C GLU A 635 -5.95 34.66 19.71
N VAL A 636 -5.64 33.37 19.72
CA VAL A 636 -6.61 32.29 19.48
C VAL A 636 -7.66 32.25 20.60
N MET A 637 -7.21 32.34 21.85
CA MET A 637 -8.09 32.32 23.03
C MET A 637 -9.01 33.55 23.11
N LEU A 638 -8.56 34.73 22.67
CA LEU A 638 -9.41 35.93 22.55
C LEU A 638 -10.64 35.71 21.66
N ARG A 639 -10.57 34.74 20.74
CA ARG A 639 -11.66 34.38 19.82
C ARG A 639 -12.51 33.22 20.30
N MET A 640 -12.11 32.53 21.37
CA MET A 640 -12.89 31.44 21.96
C MET A 640 -14.11 32.01 22.69
N ASN A 641 -15.26 31.36 22.48
CA ASN A 641 -16.40 31.60 23.35
C ASN A 641 -16.14 30.96 24.74
N PHE A 642 -17.01 31.26 25.69
CA PHE A 642 -16.85 30.82 27.07
C PHE A 642 -16.83 29.28 27.21
N GLU A 643 -17.72 28.57 26.50
CA GLU A 643 -17.79 27.10 26.53
C GLU A 643 -16.50 26.43 26.01
N MET A 644 -15.91 26.98 24.96
CA MET A 644 -14.65 26.48 24.40
C MET A 644 -13.48 26.68 25.37
N LEU A 645 -13.43 27.83 26.06
CA LEU A 645 -12.43 28.11 27.08
C LEU A 645 -12.55 27.15 28.27
N LEU A 646 -13.76 26.90 28.78
CA LEU A 646 -13.95 25.96 29.90
C LEU A 646 -13.60 24.52 29.51
N THR A 647 -13.97 24.10 28.30
CA THR A 647 -13.59 22.78 27.77
C THR A 647 -12.07 22.64 27.70
N LEU A 648 -11.37 23.69 27.25
CA LEU A 648 -9.92 23.74 27.18
C LEU A 648 -9.26 23.58 28.55
N VAL A 649 -9.73 24.32 29.57
CA VAL A 649 -9.23 24.23 30.95
C VAL A 649 -9.43 22.81 31.50
N ALA A 650 -10.58 22.22 31.23
CA ALA A 650 -10.96 20.91 31.76
C ALA A 650 -10.14 19.75 31.18
N THR A 651 -9.72 19.88 29.92
CA THR A 651 -9.13 18.77 29.16
C THR A 651 -7.64 18.95 28.88
N ALA A 652 -7.03 20.10 29.20
CA ALA A 652 -5.58 20.26 29.15
C ALA A 652 -4.90 19.22 30.06
N ASN A 653 -3.82 18.58 29.60
CA ASN A 653 -2.90 17.91 30.52
C ASN A 653 -2.00 18.96 31.21
N ASP A 654 -1.21 18.56 32.20
CA ASP A 654 -0.45 19.52 33.01
C ASP A 654 0.59 20.31 32.20
N GLN A 655 1.22 19.67 31.20
CA GLN A 655 2.17 20.35 30.32
C GLN A 655 1.50 21.39 29.40
N ALA A 656 0.34 21.06 28.83
CA ALA A 656 -0.45 22.01 28.06
C ALA A 656 -0.97 23.13 28.97
N TRP A 657 -1.40 22.80 30.19
CA TRP A 657 -1.89 23.77 31.17
C TRP A 657 -0.83 24.81 31.56
N GLU A 658 0.42 24.41 31.77
CA GLU A 658 1.52 25.33 32.05
C GLU A 658 1.64 26.43 30.98
N ASN A 659 1.50 26.06 29.71
CA ASN A 659 1.55 26.98 28.58
C ASN A 659 0.26 27.80 28.38
N LEU A 660 -0.90 27.24 28.72
CA LEU A 660 -2.21 27.84 28.47
C LEU A 660 -2.69 28.74 29.62
N SER A 661 -2.31 28.43 30.86
CA SER A 661 -2.83 29.05 32.10
C SER A 661 -2.79 30.58 32.09
N LYS A 662 -1.64 31.18 31.74
CA LYS A 662 -1.48 32.64 31.68
C LYS A 662 -2.46 33.30 30.70
N ALA A 663 -2.63 32.73 29.52
CA ALA A 663 -3.52 33.25 28.49
C ALA A 663 -5.00 33.02 28.87
N VAL A 664 -5.31 31.88 29.50
CA VAL A 664 -6.64 31.61 30.09
C VAL A 664 -6.97 32.64 31.16
N TYR A 665 -6.07 32.92 32.10
CA TYR A 665 -6.31 33.91 33.16
C TYR A 665 -6.54 35.31 32.61
N GLN A 666 -5.78 35.72 31.59
CA GLN A 666 -6.01 36.99 30.89
C GLN A 666 -7.38 37.05 30.21
N GLN A 667 -7.87 35.94 29.65
CA GLN A 667 -9.23 35.88 29.09
C GLN A 667 -10.31 35.94 30.15
N LEU A 668 -10.13 35.21 31.26
CA LEU A 668 -11.07 35.25 32.38
C LEU A 668 -11.14 36.67 32.95
N LEU A 669 -10.00 37.35 33.09
CA LEU A 669 -9.90 38.77 33.44
C LEU A 669 -10.66 39.70 32.48
N HIS A 670 -10.63 39.42 31.17
CA HIS A 670 -11.34 40.26 30.20
C HIS A 670 -12.87 40.08 30.29
N LYS A 671 -13.33 38.86 30.57
CA LYS A 671 -14.75 38.50 30.62
C LYS A 671 -15.37 38.58 32.02
N GLN A 672 -14.57 38.82 33.06
CA GLN A 672 -15.01 38.83 34.46
C GLN A 672 -16.13 39.83 34.79
N ASN A 673 -16.30 40.87 33.97
CA ASN A 673 -17.31 41.91 34.15
C ASN A 673 -18.67 41.55 33.53
N GLU A 674 -18.78 40.42 32.83
CA GLU A 674 -20.06 39.93 32.33
C GLU A 674 -20.92 39.38 33.49
N VAL A 675 -22.15 39.87 33.61
CA VAL A 675 -23.07 39.44 34.68
C VAL A 675 -23.36 37.94 34.56
N GLY A 676 -23.24 37.21 35.67
CA GLY A 676 -23.44 35.76 35.75
C GLY A 676 -22.24 34.93 35.31
N PHE A 677 -21.15 35.55 34.85
CA PHE A 677 -19.95 34.86 34.37
C PHE A 677 -19.35 33.94 35.44
N TRP A 678 -19.06 34.47 36.62
CA TRP A 678 -18.44 33.70 37.70
C TRP A 678 -19.34 32.60 38.22
N LYS A 679 -20.64 32.87 38.33
CA LYS A 679 -21.63 31.84 38.68
C LYS A 679 -21.61 30.68 37.70
N ASN A 680 -21.65 30.97 36.39
CA ASN A 680 -21.62 29.94 35.36
C ASN A 680 -20.31 29.12 35.38
N ILE A 681 -19.15 29.74 35.65
CA ILE A 681 -17.89 29.01 35.81
C ILE A 681 -18.01 27.99 36.95
N LEU A 682 -18.43 28.46 38.13
CA LEU A 682 -18.45 27.65 39.34
C LEU A 682 -19.51 26.54 39.26
N GLU A 683 -20.68 26.81 38.68
CA GLU A 683 -21.69 25.78 38.39
C GLU A 683 -21.18 24.74 37.39
N ARG A 684 -20.38 25.14 36.41
CA ARG A 684 -19.79 24.19 35.45
C ARG A 684 -18.75 23.30 36.12
N VAL A 685 -17.90 23.87 36.99
CA VAL A 685 -16.94 23.10 37.81
C VAL A 685 -17.67 22.04 38.64
N LEU A 686 -18.85 22.36 39.19
CA LEU A 686 -19.70 21.40 39.90
C LEU A 686 -20.30 20.33 38.96
N SER A 687 -20.81 20.73 37.81
CA SER A 687 -21.47 19.82 36.86
C SER A 687 -20.53 18.83 36.18
N ALA A 688 -19.23 19.14 36.11
CA ALA A 688 -18.26 18.39 35.33
C ALA A 688 -17.67 17.19 36.09
N GLU A 689 -17.90 17.06 37.40
CA GLU A 689 -17.24 16.07 38.29
C GLU A 689 -15.72 15.96 38.07
N SER A 690 -15.09 17.02 37.53
CA SER A 690 -13.70 16.99 37.08
C SER A 690 -12.80 17.56 38.16
N GLN A 691 -12.06 16.67 38.83
CA GLN A 691 -11.03 17.06 39.79
C GLN A 691 -10.01 18.03 39.17
N VAL A 692 -9.74 17.93 37.87
CA VAL A 692 -8.80 18.80 37.14
C VAL A 692 -9.32 20.24 37.04
N LEU A 693 -10.62 20.43 36.74
CA LEU A 693 -11.24 21.76 36.74
C LEU A 693 -11.23 22.38 38.13
N SER A 694 -11.55 21.57 39.14
CA SER A 694 -11.52 21.99 40.54
C SER A 694 -10.13 22.48 40.94
N ASN A 695 -9.08 21.69 40.68
CA ASN A 695 -7.72 22.06 41.08
C ASN A 695 -7.21 23.30 40.33
N ARG A 696 -7.56 23.48 39.05
CA ARG A 696 -7.02 24.56 38.22
C ARG A 696 -7.75 25.90 38.34
N LEU A 697 -8.99 25.89 38.83
CA LEU A 697 -9.77 27.10 39.03
C LEU A 697 -9.96 27.38 40.52
N ILE A 698 -10.28 26.38 41.36
CA ILE A 698 -10.56 26.63 42.78
C ILE A 698 -9.28 26.69 43.61
N GLU A 699 -8.37 25.75 43.40
CA GLU A 699 -7.15 25.62 44.20
C GLU A 699 -5.99 26.47 43.64
N ASP A 700 -6.15 27.06 42.45
CA ASP A 700 -5.18 27.97 41.87
C ASP A 700 -5.29 29.37 42.50
N GLN A 701 -4.19 29.79 43.12
CA GLN A 701 -4.09 31.06 43.83
C GLN A 701 -4.38 32.27 42.91
N GLY A 702 -3.97 32.21 41.64
CA GLY A 702 -4.18 33.28 40.68
C GLY A 702 -5.64 33.43 40.29
N PHE A 703 -6.34 32.33 40.04
CA PHE A 703 -7.80 32.37 39.82
C PHE A 703 -8.55 32.83 41.07
N PHE A 704 -8.14 32.37 42.25
CA PHE A 704 -8.78 32.74 43.51
C PHE A 704 -8.71 34.24 43.78
N GLU A 705 -7.57 34.88 43.51
CA GLU A 705 -7.40 36.34 43.61
C GLU A 705 -8.34 37.10 42.65
N LEU A 706 -8.51 36.60 41.42
CA LEU A 706 -9.45 37.18 40.46
C LEU A 706 -10.91 37.04 40.91
N PHE A 707 -11.27 35.86 41.42
CA PHE A 707 -12.58 35.61 41.98
C PHE A 707 -12.88 36.53 43.17
N GLN A 708 -11.89 36.90 43.99
CA GLN A 708 -12.10 37.83 45.10
C GLN A 708 -12.35 39.28 44.68
N GLN A 709 -11.86 39.70 43.51
CA GLN A 709 -11.95 41.08 43.00
C GLN A 709 -13.28 41.39 42.30
N GLN A 710 -14.02 40.36 41.89
CA GLN A 710 -15.29 40.52 41.18
C GLN A 710 -16.41 41.04 42.10
N LYS A 711 -17.40 41.76 41.56
CA LYS A 711 -18.51 42.37 42.34
C LYS A 711 -19.91 41.82 42.03
N ASP A 712 -20.01 40.79 41.19
CA ASP A 712 -21.29 40.14 40.87
C ASP A 712 -21.78 39.27 42.02
N ALA A 713 -22.89 39.68 42.63
CA ALA A 713 -23.53 38.98 43.74
C ALA A 713 -24.28 37.71 43.32
N SER A 714 -24.43 37.42 42.02
CA SER A 714 -25.06 36.17 41.54
C SER A 714 -24.32 34.90 42.00
N VAL A 715 -23.04 35.02 42.37
CA VAL A 715 -22.23 33.93 42.94
C VAL A 715 -22.82 33.38 44.25
N LEU A 716 -23.65 34.17 44.94
CA LEU A 716 -24.37 33.77 46.16
C LEU A 716 -25.52 32.80 45.91
N GLU A 717 -25.82 32.45 44.66
CA GLU A 717 -26.76 31.38 44.36
C GLU A 717 -26.11 29.98 44.47
N ILE A 718 -24.79 29.92 44.61
CA ILE A 718 -24.01 28.68 44.68
C ILE A 718 -24.13 28.09 46.09
N ASN A 719 -24.72 26.89 46.17
CA ASN A 719 -25.04 26.24 47.44
C ASN A 719 -24.14 25.04 47.78
N HIS A 720 -23.07 24.78 47.00
CA HIS A 720 -22.26 23.58 47.17
C HIS A 720 -21.18 23.77 48.27
N PRO A 721 -21.03 22.84 49.24
CA PRO A 721 -20.13 23.02 50.38
C PRO A 721 -18.65 23.27 50.02
N SER A 722 -18.16 22.73 48.90
CA SER A 722 -16.77 22.93 48.45
C SER A 722 -16.39 24.40 48.22
N PHE A 723 -17.39 25.27 47.99
CA PHE A 723 -17.17 26.70 47.75
C PHE A 723 -17.41 27.57 48.97
N GLU A 724 -17.79 27.00 50.11
CA GLU A 724 -18.18 27.78 51.29
C GLU A 724 -17.07 28.73 51.76
N GLN A 725 -15.83 28.25 51.82
CA GLN A 725 -14.68 29.08 52.22
C GLN A 725 -14.36 30.17 51.19
N ALA A 726 -14.44 29.84 49.89
CA ALA A 726 -14.18 30.79 48.82
C ALA A 726 -15.22 31.91 48.77
N LEU A 727 -16.50 31.54 48.84
CA LEU A 727 -17.61 32.49 48.89
C LEU A 727 -17.56 33.34 50.16
N LEU A 728 -17.21 32.76 51.32
CA LEU A 728 -17.10 33.52 52.56
C LEU A 728 -15.97 34.54 52.50
N ALA A 729 -14.82 34.18 51.92
CA ALA A 729 -13.73 35.10 51.68
C ALA A 729 -14.15 36.22 50.71
N TRP A 730 -14.87 35.88 49.64
CA TRP A 730 -15.42 36.85 48.70
C TRP A 730 -16.39 37.84 49.37
N VAL A 731 -17.33 37.33 50.18
CA VAL A 731 -18.29 38.13 50.94
C VAL A 731 -17.58 39.14 51.85
N LYS A 732 -16.54 38.69 52.57
CA LYS A 732 -15.75 39.57 53.43
C LYS A 732 -14.98 40.63 52.63
N ASN A 733 -14.48 40.28 51.45
CA ASN A 733 -13.74 41.22 50.60
C ASN A 733 -14.65 42.24 49.90
N ASN A 734 -15.94 41.93 49.76
CA ASN A 734 -16.95 42.76 49.08
C ASN A 734 -18.05 43.19 50.05
N GLU A 735 -17.66 43.50 51.29
CA GLU A 735 -18.58 43.88 52.36
C GLU A 735 -19.44 45.11 51.99
N ASP A 736 -18.91 45.99 51.13
CA ASP A 736 -19.57 47.19 50.59
C ASP A 736 -20.84 46.89 49.78
N LEU A 737 -20.98 45.68 49.22
CA LEU A 737 -22.16 45.26 48.47
C LEU A 737 -23.38 44.96 49.35
N PHE A 738 -23.16 44.74 50.65
CA PHE A 738 -24.17 44.22 51.57
C PHE A 738 -24.78 45.32 52.43
N THR A 739 -25.44 46.28 51.79
CA THR A 739 -26.09 47.40 52.50
C THR A 739 -27.49 47.03 53.03
N ALA A 740 -27.99 47.81 54.00
CA ALA A 740 -29.29 47.59 54.61
C ALA A 740 -30.41 47.54 53.54
N GLY A 741 -31.21 46.48 53.55
CA GLY A 741 -32.31 46.26 52.60
C GLY A 741 -31.89 45.80 51.19
N ALA A 742 -30.60 45.74 50.89
CA ALA A 742 -30.11 45.30 49.59
C ALA A 742 -30.37 43.80 49.36
N ALA A 743 -30.77 43.44 48.14
CA ALA A 743 -31.05 42.05 47.79
C ALA A 743 -29.90 41.06 48.12
N PRO A 744 -28.61 41.38 47.89
CA PRO A 744 -27.51 40.47 48.23
C PRO A 744 -27.42 40.12 49.72
N LEU A 745 -27.63 41.10 50.62
CA LEU A 745 -27.62 40.85 52.06
C LEU A 745 -28.76 39.92 52.46
N ARG A 746 -29.94 40.11 51.85
CA ARG A 746 -31.07 39.20 52.05
C ARG A 746 -30.74 37.78 51.60
N SER A 747 -30.15 37.63 50.42
CA SER A 747 -29.73 36.32 49.90
C SER A 747 -28.77 35.60 50.84
N LEU A 748 -27.84 36.32 51.49
CA LEU A 748 -26.97 35.74 52.51
C LEU A 748 -27.76 35.24 53.71
N CYS A 749 -28.70 36.02 54.24
CA CYS A 749 -29.50 35.61 55.40
C CYS A 749 -30.33 34.34 55.15
N TYR A 750 -30.62 33.98 53.90
CA TYR A 750 -31.32 32.75 53.52
C TYR A 750 -30.42 31.67 52.93
N HIS A 751 -29.10 31.89 52.92
CA HIS A 751 -28.18 31.03 52.19
C HIS A 751 -28.13 29.62 52.78
N LYS A 752 -28.01 28.58 51.94
CA LYS A 752 -27.97 27.17 52.44
C LYS A 752 -26.69 26.86 53.20
N LEU A 753 -25.57 27.44 52.76
CA LEU A 753 -24.27 27.29 53.43
C LEU A 753 -24.25 28.03 54.78
N PRO A 754 -24.00 27.33 55.91
CA PRO A 754 -24.12 27.91 57.25
C PRO A 754 -23.24 29.13 57.50
N SER A 755 -21.98 29.13 57.05
CA SER A 755 -21.03 30.21 57.37
C SER A 755 -21.41 31.52 56.69
N LEU A 756 -21.90 31.44 55.44
CA LEU A 756 -22.42 32.59 54.70
C LEU A 756 -23.69 33.14 55.35
N ARG A 757 -24.58 32.24 55.75
CA ARG A 757 -25.82 32.59 56.44
C ARG A 757 -25.57 33.30 57.76
N GLN A 758 -24.68 32.74 58.59
CA GLN A 758 -24.31 33.33 59.86
C GLN A 758 -23.69 34.72 59.67
N TRP A 759 -22.81 34.88 58.68
CA TRP A 759 -22.24 36.18 58.36
C TRP A 759 -23.31 37.19 57.93
N GLY A 760 -24.22 36.80 57.02
CA GLY A 760 -25.31 37.65 56.56
C GLY A 760 -26.25 38.08 57.67
N LEU A 761 -26.64 37.16 58.55
CA LEU A 761 -27.49 37.45 59.72
C LEU A 761 -26.80 38.39 60.71
N ALA A 762 -25.50 38.19 60.97
CA ALA A 762 -24.73 39.10 61.82
C ALA A 762 -24.68 40.51 61.21
N LYS A 763 -24.42 40.60 59.90
CA LYS A 763 -24.32 41.88 59.20
C LYS A 763 -25.66 42.61 59.14
N ALA A 764 -26.75 41.90 58.87
CA ALA A 764 -28.08 42.49 58.89
C ALA A 764 -28.48 43.00 60.28
N THR A 765 -28.05 42.30 61.34
CA THR A 765 -28.28 42.74 62.72
C THR A 765 -27.48 44.01 63.04
N GLU A 766 -26.20 44.05 62.65
CA GLU A 766 -25.32 45.22 62.82
C GLU A 766 -25.88 46.48 62.14
N MET A 767 -26.45 46.33 60.93
CA MET A 767 -26.98 47.44 60.15
C MET A 767 -28.37 47.92 60.59
N GLY A 768 -29.04 47.19 61.48
CA GLY A 768 -30.44 47.38 61.80
C GLY A 768 -31.36 46.74 60.76
N MET A 769 -32.34 45.99 61.25
CA MET A 769 -33.36 45.33 60.42
C MET A 769 -34.64 46.16 60.41
N SER A 770 -35.38 46.12 59.30
CA SER A 770 -36.75 46.64 59.24
C SER A 770 -37.77 45.56 59.58
N ILE A 771 -39.01 45.96 59.89
CA ILE A 771 -40.13 45.05 60.17
C ILE A 771 -40.34 44.06 59.03
N MET A 772 -40.42 44.56 57.80
CA MET A 772 -40.60 43.72 56.61
C MET A 772 -39.43 42.76 56.41
N PHE A 773 -38.20 43.17 56.68
CA PHE A 773 -37.05 42.28 56.55
C PHE A 773 -37.04 41.19 57.64
N GLY A 774 -37.30 41.56 58.90
CA GLY A 774 -37.46 40.61 60.00
C GLY A 774 -38.59 39.61 59.74
N LEU A 775 -39.69 40.05 59.13
CA LEU A 775 -40.80 39.17 58.74
C LEU A 775 -40.35 38.15 57.68
N GLN A 776 -39.63 38.60 56.65
CA GLN A 776 -39.06 37.70 55.64
C GLN A 776 -38.08 36.69 56.26
N LEU A 777 -37.32 37.06 57.30
CA LEU A 777 -36.47 36.14 58.06
C LEU A 777 -37.28 34.99 58.69
N LEU A 778 -38.41 35.32 59.31
CA LEU A 778 -39.32 34.34 59.91
C LEU A 778 -40.01 33.45 58.87
N GLU A 779 -40.37 34.02 57.72
CA GLU A 779 -41.06 33.30 56.65
C GLU A 779 -40.16 32.32 55.88
N SER A 780 -38.84 32.42 56.06
CA SER A 780 -37.86 31.61 55.32
C SER A 780 -37.92 30.10 55.61
N GLY A 781 -38.42 29.69 56.79
CA GLY A 781 -38.39 28.30 57.23
C GLY A 781 -37.00 27.76 57.59
N ILE A 782 -35.95 28.59 57.56
CA ILE A 782 -34.58 28.19 57.92
C ILE A 782 -34.35 28.46 59.41
N PRO A 783 -34.02 27.45 60.25
CA PRO A 783 -33.99 27.60 61.70
C PRO A 783 -33.17 28.80 62.22
N ASP A 784 -31.93 28.98 61.75
CA ASP A 784 -31.06 30.06 62.20
C ASP A 784 -31.60 31.45 61.79
N THR A 785 -32.13 31.55 60.57
CA THR A 785 -32.72 32.77 60.02
C THR A 785 -33.98 33.15 60.79
N MET A 786 -34.85 32.16 61.06
CA MET A 786 -36.04 32.35 61.88
C MET A 786 -35.69 32.77 63.30
N ALA A 787 -34.64 32.19 63.89
CA ALA A 787 -34.19 32.58 65.22
C ALA A 787 -33.76 34.06 65.27
N ALA A 788 -33.03 34.54 64.26
CA ALA A 788 -32.67 35.95 64.12
C ALA A 788 -33.89 36.86 63.95
N GLY A 789 -34.86 36.45 63.13
CA GLY A 789 -36.13 37.17 62.97
C GLY A 789 -36.91 37.26 64.29
N ARG A 790 -37.00 36.17 65.07
CA ARG A 790 -37.66 36.16 66.39
C ARG A 790 -36.95 37.08 67.36
N ALA A 791 -35.62 37.05 67.37
CA ALA A 791 -34.82 37.93 68.23
C ALA A 791 -35.05 39.41 67.91
N TYR A 792 -35.16 39.77 66.63
CA TYR A 792 -35.49 41.12 66.19
C TYR A 792 -36.85 41.59 66.74
N PHE A 793 -37.92 40.85 66.47
CA PHE A 793 -39.26 41.25 66.92
C PHE A 793 -39.38 41.31 68.43
N ASN A 794 -38.81 40.34 69.15
CA ASN A 794 -38.81 40.36 70.62
C ASN A 794 -38.03 41.54 71.20
N GLY A 795 -37.04 42.07 70.45
CA GLY A 795 -36.25 43.24 70.82
C GLY A 795 -36.93 44.59 70.56
N LEU A 796 -38.11 44.62 69.92
CA LEU A 796 -38.83 45.88 69.68
C LEU A 796 -39.28 46.54 70.99
N ALA A 797 -39.14 47.87 71.03
CA ALA A 797 -39.51 48.69 72.16
C ALA A 797 -41.03 48.62 72.39
N ALA A 798 -41.42 48.33 73.63
CA ALA A 798 -42.82 48.25 74.02
C ALA A 798 -43.54 49.60 73.85
N GLY A 799 -44.76 49.59 73.32
CA GLY A 799 -45.61 50.73 73.03
C GLY A 799 -45.25 51.51 71.75
N SER A 800 -44.22 51.09 71.01
CA SER A 800 -43.77 51.81 69.80
C SER A 800 -44.69 51.60 68.59
N ASP A 801 -44.62 52.51 67.62
CA ASP A 801 -45.29 52.37 66.31
C ASP A 801 -44.85 51.08 65.61
N ASP A 802 -43.55 50.77 65.71
CA ASP A 802 -42.96 49.56 65.15
C ASP A 802 -43.50 48.28 65.80
N GLU A 803 -43.75 48.28 67.11
CA GLU A 803 -44.37 47.13 67.81
C GLU A 803 -45.77 46.84 67.27
N ARG A 804 -46.56 47.88 66.99
CA ARG A 804 -47.91 47.71 66.44
C ARG A 804 -47.88 47.18 65.02
N GLU A 805 -47.06 47.79 64.17
CA GLU A 805 -46.93 47.39 62.77
C GLU A 805 -46.39 45.96 62.68
N ALA A 806 -45.42 45.60 63.53
CA ALA A 806 -44.93 44.23 63.67
C ALA A 806 -46.02 43.25 64.08
N ALA A 807 -46.85 43.61 65.08
CA ALA A 807 -47.93 42.74 65.53
C ALA A 807 -48.93 42.42 64.42
N LEU A 808 -49.30 43.41 63.61
CA LEU A 808 -50.18 43.21 62.45
C LEU A 808 -49.47 42.37 61.37
N ALA A 809 -48.26 42.75 60.99
CA ALA A 809 -47.50 42.08 59.93
C ALA A 809 -47.22 40.60 60.23
N LEU A 810 -46.94 40.25 61.49
CA LEU A 810 -46.74 38.87 61.93
C LEU A 810 -48.03 38.04 61.84
N CYS A 811 -49.17 38.63 62.22
CA CYS A 811 -50.47 37.95 62.17
C CYS A 811 -51.02 37.80 60.76
N ASP A 812 -50.67 38.72 59.86
CA ASP A 812 -51.08 38.69 58.44
C ASP A 812 -50.16 37.81 57.58
N SER A 813 -49.08 37.28 58.15
CA SER A 813 -48.14 36.43 57.40
C SER A 813 -48.85 35.23 56.76
N PRO A 814 -48.54 34.85 55.51
CA PRO A 814 -49.02 33.62 54.90
C PRO A 814 -48.49 32.36 55.63
N SER A 815 -47.37 32.45 56.35
CA SER A 815 -46.79 31.32 57.08
C SER A 815 -47.53 31.06 58.41
N LYS A 816 -48.08 29.86 58.58
CA LYS A 816 -48.77 29.44 59.81
C LYS A 816 -47.85 29.53 61.04
N GLU A 817 -46.57 29.23 60.88
CA GLU A 817 -45.58 29.27 61.97
C GLU A 817 -45.30 30.71 62.39
N VAL A 818 -45.25 31.63 61.42
CA VAL A 818 -45.09 33.07 61.68
C VAL A 818 -46.34 33.65 62.31
N ARG A 819 -47.55 33.27 61.85
CA ARG A 819 -48.80 33.66 62.52
C ARG A 819 -48.88 33.14 63.95
N THR A 820 -48.47 31.89 64.18
CA THR A 820 -48.39 31.33 65.54
C THR A 820 -47.49 32.20 66.42
N PHE A 821 -46.30 32.56 65.92
CA PHE A 821 -45.41 33.49 66.61
C PHE A 821 -46.01 34.89 66.77
N GLY A 822 -46.72 35.43 65.78
CA GLY A 822 -47.42 36.71 65.88
C GLY A 822 -48.47 36.72 66.97
N MET A 823 -49.20 35.60 67.14
CA MET A 823 -50.16 35.44 68.22
C MET A 823 -49.48 35.28 69.59
N GLU A 824 -48.34 34.59 69.67
CA GLU A 824 -47.50 34.56 70.87
C GLU A 824 -47.02 35.97 71.23
N PHE A 825 -46.54 36.72 70.23
CA PHE A 825 -46.08 38.10 70.36
C PHE A 825 -47.19 39.03 70.86
N LEU A 826 -48.38 38.98 70.24
CA LEU A 826 -49.57 39.71 70.69
C LEU A 826 -49.98 39.38 72.12
N THR A 827 -49.95 38.09 72.48
CA THR A 827 -50.33 37.64 73.82
C THR A 827 -49.33 38.16 74.87
N GLN A 828 -48.03 38.13 74.55
CA GLN A 828 -46.98 38.65 75.43
C GLN A 828 -47.03 40.17 75.60
N ARG A 829 -47.48 40.90 74.57
CA ARG A 829 -47.58 42.37 74.56
C ARG A 829 -49.01 42.89 74.79
N LYS A 830 -49.89 42.05 75.32
CA LYS A 830 -51.33 42.32 75.46
C LYS A 830 -51.63 43.57 76.27
N ASP A 831 -50.95 43.77 77.39
CA ASP A 831 -51.19 44.91 78.28
C ASP A 831 -50.81 46.26 77.65
N GLN A 832 -49.90 46.26 76.68
CA GLN A 832 -49.45 47.44 75.96
C GLN A 832 -50.36 47.78 74.77
N LEU A 833 -51.06 46.79 74.21
CA LEU A 833 -51.94 46.94 73.05
C LEU A 833 -53.42 47.22 73.43
N LYS A 834 -53.79 47.09 74.71
CA LYS A 834 -55.16 47.24 75.21
C LYS A 834 -55.79 48.61 74.95
N ASP A 835 -54.99 49.68 74.91
CA ASP A 835 -55.47 51.06 74.72
C ASP A 835 -55.53 51.45 73.23
N GLN A 836 -55.43 50.48 72.32
CA GLN A 836 -55.31 50.71 70.88
C GLN A 836 -56.34 49.86 70.09
N PRO A 837 -57.63 50.23 70.15
CA PRO A 837 -58.70 49.46 69.51
C PRO A 837 -58.53 49.30 68.00
N GLN A 838 -57.75 50.18 67.33
CA GLN A 838 -57.44 50.04 65.92
C GLN A 838 -56.72 48.73 65.56
N VAL A 839 -55.87 48.16 66.44
CA VAL A 839 -55.16 46.90 66.16
C VAL A 839 -56.14 45.74 66.08
N LEU A 840 -57.10 45.70 67.02
CA LEU A 840 -58.20 44.72 67.00
C LEU A 840 -59.13 44.94 65.80
N ALA A 841 -59.34 46.19 65.39
CA ALA A 841 -60.11 46.51 64.19
C ALA A 841 -59.48 45.92 62.92
N PHE A 842 -58.17 46.06 62.75
CA PHE A 842 -57.46 45.45 61.61
C PHE A 842 -57.47 43.92 61.67
N LEU A 843 -57.13 43.34 62.84
CA LEU A 843 -57.15 41.88 63.01
C LEU A 843 -58.54 41.27 62.87
N SER A 844 -59.61 42.04 63.09
CA SER A 844 -60.99 41.58 62.90
C SER A 844 -61.30 41.19 61.46
N GLU A 845 -60.60 41.78 60.48
CA GLU A 845 -60.77 41.46 59.07
C GLU A 845 -60.01 40.19 58.65
N HIS A 846 -59.16 39.65 59.53
CA HIS A 846 -58.32 38.51 59.22
C HIS A 846 -59.12 37.21 59.09
N ALA A 847 -58.77 36.36 58.12
CA ALA A 847 -59.52 35.13 57.82
C ALA A 847 -59.13 33.91 58.70
N ASP A 848 -57.99 33.96 59.39
CA ASP A 848 -57.48 32.84 60.19
C ASP A 848 -58.28 32.67 61.49
N ALA A 849 -58.74 31.43 61.71
CA ALA A 849 -59.60 31.08 62.84
C ALA A 849 -58.97 31.34 64.22
N PHE A 850 -57.64 31.29 64.31
CA PHE A 850 -56.92 31.52 65.55
C PHE A 850 -56.83 33.02 65.88
N VAL A 851 -56.55 33.85 64.87
CA VAL A 851 -56.57 35.32 65.00
C VAL A 851 -57.99 35.79 65.33
N GLN A 852 -59.00 35.27 64.65
CA GLN A 852 -60.40 35.59 64.94
C GLN A 852 -60.82 35.16 66.35
N ALA A 853 -60.35 34.01 66.83
CA ALA A 853 -60.63 33.56 68.20
C ALA A 853 -60.03 34.53 69.23
N PHE A 854 -58.82 35.03 68.99
CA PHE A 854 -58.20 36.06 69.82
C PHE A 854 -58.98 37.38 69.77
N VAL A 855 -59.27 37.92 68.58
CA VAL A 855 -60.03 39.17 68.44
C VAL A 855 -61.39 39.08 69.13
N SER A 856 -62.13 37.99 68.92
CA SER A 856 -63.42 37.78 69.57
C SER A 856 -63.34 37.74 71.10
N HIS A 857 -62.23 37.22 71.64
CA HIS A 857 -61.99 37.14 73.08
C HIS A 857 -61.65 38.51 73.65
N GLU A 858 -60.76 39.26 72.98
CA GLU A 858 -60.37 40.60 73.41
C GLU A 858 -61.54 41.59 73.33
N ILE A 859 -62.36 41.55 72.28
CA ILE A 859 -63.60 42.34 72.20
C ILE A 859 -64.49 42.08 73.42
N SER A 860 -64.68 40.82 73.81
CA SER A 860 -65.49 40.46 74.99
C SER A 860 -64.85 40.92 76.30
N GLN A 861 -63.54 40.79 76.46
CA GLN A 861 -62.83 41.19 77.68
C GLN A 861 -62.80 42.71 77.87
N GLN A 862 -62.64 43.45 76.78
CA GLN A 862 -62.54 44.92 76.80
C GLN A 862 -63.89 45.62 76.66
N ALA A 863 -64.99 44.87 76.49
CA ALA A 863 -66.34 45.40 76.29
C ALA A 863 -66.42 46.48 75.18
N LEU A 864 -65.72 46.25 74.06
CA LEU A 864 -65.63 47.22 72.97
C LEU A 864 -66.98 47.36 72.24
N ASN A 865 -67.38 48.61 71.97
CA ASN A 865 -68.60 48.96 71.25
C ASN A 865 -68.30 49.82 70.01
N GLU A 866 -67.35 49.36 69.20
CA GLU A 866 -66.90 50.05 67.99
C GLU A 866 -67.62 49.54 66.74
N PRO A 867 -67.76 50.34 65.66
CA PRO A 867 -68.47 49.93 64.44
C PRO A 867 -67.94 48.61 63.82
N PHE A 868 -66.64 48.34 63.93
CA PHE A 868 -66.05 47.11 63.39
C PHE A 868 -66.52 45.85 64.13
N VAL A 869 -66.92 45.96 65.41
CA VAL A 869 -67.37 44.82 66.23
C VAL A 869 -68.66 44.24 65.64
N ALA A 870 -69.62 45.09 65.28
CA ALA A 870 -70.87 44.65 64.65
C ALA A 870 -70.63 43.92 63.32
N ARG A 871 -69.67 44.42 62.52
CA ARG A 871 -69.26 43.79 61.25
C ARG A 871 -68.56 42.45 61.51
N PHE A 872 -67.62 42.39 62.45
CA PHE A 872 -66.91 41.18 62.84
C PHE A 872 -67.87 40.09 63.32
N ASP A 873 -68.80 40.45 64.20
CA ASP A 873 -69.78 39.53 64.79
C ASP A 873 -70.67 38.92 63.71
N LYS A 874 -71.16 39.76 62.79
CA LYS A 874 -71.92 39.34 61.63
C LYS A 874 -71.17 38.33 60.77
N GLU A 875 -69.92 38.62 60.43
CA GLU A 875 -69.12 37.74 59.58
C GLU A 875 -68.77 36.43 60.28
N ILE A 876 -68.34 36.46 61.54
CA ILE A 876 -68.03 35.25 62.32
C ILE A 876 -69.25 34.33 62.49
N LEU A 877 -70.43 34.90 62.74
CA LEU A 877 -71.66 34.12 62.86
C LEU A 877 -72.04 33.44 61.53
N ARG A 878 -71.80 34.10 60.39
CA ARG A 878 -72.05 33.53 59.04
C ARG A 878 -71.09 32.41 58.66
N MET A 879 -69.89 32.36 59.24
CA MET A 879 -68.89 31.38 58.87
C MET A 879 -69.33 29.94 59.18
N LYS A 880 -69.26 29.08 58.16
CA LYS A 880 -69.55 27.65 58.27
C LYS A 880 -68.25 26.88 58.57
N ASN A 881 -68.29 25.98 59.56
CA ASN A 881 -67.23 25.01 59.87
C ASN A 881 -65.82 25.58 60.12
N ARG A 882 -65.69 26.88 60.43
CA ARG A 882 -64.43 27.52 60.81
C ARG A 882 -64.64 28.44 62.01
N SER A 883 -63.56 28.74 62.72
CA SER A 883 -63.54 29.78 63.78
C SER A 883 -64.51 29.52 64.92
N ARG A 884 -64.70 28.25 65.29
CA ARG A 884 -65.68 27.83 66.31
C ARG A 884 -65.53 28.59 67.63
N LYS A 885 -64.30 28.75 68.11
CA LYS A 885 -64.02 29.50 69.34
C LYS A 885 -64.47 30.96 69.23
N ALA A 886 -64.16 31.61 68.11
CA ALA A 886 -64.59 32.98 67.85
C ALA A 886 -66.12 33.11 67.81
N LYS A 887 -66.76 32.11 67.19
CA LYS A 887 -68.20 32.02 67.08
C LYS A 887 -68.88 31.88 68.44
N GLU A 888 -68.37 31.03 69.33
CA GLU A 888 -68.93 30.89 70.68
C GLU A 888 -68.76 32.17 71.52
N HIS A 889 -67.62 32.85 71.46
CA HIS A 889 -67.45 34.15 72.13
C HIS A 889 -68.44 35.20 71.60
N THR A 890 -68.61 35.25 70.29
CA THR A 890 -69.54 36.16 69.62
C THR A 890 -70.98 35.87 69.99
N LYS A 891 -71.39 34.59 69.99
CA LYS A 891 -72.73 34.17 70.42
C LYS A 891 -73.04 34.62 71.83
N LYS A 892 -72.11 34.40 72.77
CA LYS A 892 -72.29 34.80 74.16
C LYS A 892 -72.50 36.32 74.28
N ARG A 893 -71.70 37.12 73.58
CA ARG A 893 -71.84 38.58 73.55
C ARG A 893 -73.17 39.03 72.93
N VAL A 894 -73.60 38.37 71.85
CA VAL A 894 -74.90 38.64 71.20
C VAL A 894 -76.08 38.23 72.09
N GLU A 895 -75.96 37.17 72.89
CA GLU A 895 -76.97 36.80 73.88
C GLU A 895 -77.14 37.85 74.97
N GLU A 896 -76.04 38.44 75.41
CA GLU A 896 -76.01 39.47 76.45
C GLU A 896 -76.56 40.82 75.96
N THR A 897 -76.27 41.19 74.71
CA THR A 897 -76.60 42.52 74.16
C THR A 897 -77.81 42.54 73.23
N MET A 898 -78.20 41.39 72.67
CA MET A 898 -79.20 41.25 71.59
C MET A 898 -78.90 42.10 70.33
N ALA A 899 -77.68 42.63 70.20
CA ALA A 899 -77.25 43.55 69.16
C ALA A 899 -76.77 42.83 67.90
N VAL A 900 -77.66 42.06 67.26
CA VAL A 900 -77.41 41.43 65.96
C VAL A 900 -78.63 41.58 65.05
N ASP A 901 -78.39 41.70 63.75
CA ASP A 901 -79.44 41.79 62.74
C ASP A 901 -80.20 40.46 62.60
N ALA A 902 -81.54 40.50 62.60
CA ALA A 902 -82.40 39.33 62.48
C ALA A 902 -82.16 38.54 61.17
N GLN A 903 -81.75 39.20 60.09
CA GLN A 903 -81.37 38.56 58.83
C GLN A 903 -80.13 37.67 59.00
N VAL A 904 -79.14 38.11 59.78
CA VAL A 904 -77.93 37.30 60.06
C VAL A 904 -78.32 36.06 60.86
N LEU A 905 -79.18 36.20 61.87
CA LEU A 905 -79.68 35.06 62.62
C LEU A 905 -80.49 34.09 61.74
N LYS A 906 -81.30 34.58 60.79
CA LYS A 906 -81.99 33.71 59.80
C LYS A 906 -81.01 32.94 58.92
N GLU A 907 -79.93 33.58 58.49
CA GLU A 907 -78.87 32.92 57.71
C GLU A 907 -78.16 31.83 58.54
N VAL A 908 -77.90 32.07 59.82
CA VAL A 908 -77.31 31.08 60.74
C VAL A 908 -78.28 29.95 61.06
N ALA A 909 -79.57 30.25 61.25
CA ALA A 909 -80.64 29.26 61.44
C ALA A 909 -80.76 28.30 60.25
N ARG A 910 -80.52 28.81 59.03
CA ARG A 910 -80.49 28.01 57.79
C ARG A 910 -79.13 27.36 57.52
N SER A 911 -78.12 27.61 58.35
CA SER A 911 -76.81 27.00 58.17
C SER A 911 -76.83 25.52 58.58
N GLY A 912 -76.06 24.67 57.89
CA GLY A 912 -76.10 23.21 58.09
C GLY A 912 -75.58 22.68 59.44
N GLY A 913 -75.21 23.55 60.39
CA GLY A 913 -74.75 23.16 61.72
C GLY A 913 -75.89 23.17 62.73
N LYS A 914 -76.34 21.99 63.18
CA LYS A 914 -77.52 21.83 64.06
C LYS A 914 -77.47 22.74 65.31
N THR A 915 -76.35 22.77 66.01
CA THR A 915 -76.20 23.58 67.24
C THR A 915 -76.20 25.09 66.99
N ASP A 916 -75.66 25.55 65.85
CA ASP A 916 -75.67 26.98 65.49
C ASP A 916 -77.06 27.41 65.05
N ALA A 917 -77.76 26.53 64.33
CA ALA A 917 -79.12 26.76 63.90
C ALA A 917 -80.09 26.83 65.09
N GLU A 918 -79.99 25.89 66.03
CA GLU A 918 -80.76 25.89 67.28
C GLU A 918 -80.52 27.17 68.07
N TRP A 919 -79.25 27.57 68.24
CA TRP A 919 -78.89 28.82 68.92
C TRP A 919 -79.50 30.05 68.24
N ALA A 920 -79.41 30.14 66.91
CA ALA A 920 -79.92 31.29 66.17
C ALA A 920 -81.45 31.36 66.20
N ILE A 921 -82.15 30.21 66.15
CA ILE A 921 -83.60 30.13 66.33
C ILE A 921 -84.00 30.66 67.71
N VAL A 922 -83.28 30.27 68.77
CA VAL A 922 -83.52 30.78 70.13
C VAL A 922 -83.38 32.30 70.19
N GLN A 923 -82.36 32.89 69.54
CA GLN A 923 -82.22 34.35 69.52
C GLN A 923 -83.29 35.06 68.67
N LEU A 924 -83.72 34.45 67.55
CA LEU A 924 -84.85 34.95 66.75
C LEU A 924 -86.15 34.94 67.54
N THR A 925 -86.41 33.85 68.30
CA THR A 925 -87.54 33.76 69.22
C THR A 925 -87.50 34.86 70.27
N LYS A 926 -86.35 35.10 70.90
CA LYS A 926 -86.19 36.18 71.89
C LYS A 926 -86.49 37.56 71.29
N LYS A 927 -86.03 37.83 70.07
CA LYS A 927 -86.30 39.09 69.36
C LYS A 927 -87.78 39.25 68.99
N ALA A 928 -88.41 38.21 68.47
CA ALA A 928 -89.85 38.22 68.18
C ALA A 928 -90.70 38.41 69.45
N LEU A 929 -90.35 37.74 70.56
CA LEU A 929 -91.00 37.94 71.87
C LEU A 929 -90.79 39.36 72.43
N ALA A 930 -89.69 40.03 72.07
CA ALA A 930 -89.45 41.43 72.41
C ALA A 930 -90.21 42.43 71.50
N GLY A 931 -91.05 41.93 70.58
CA GLY A 931 -91.90 42.74 69.71
C GLY A 931 -91.27 43.11 68.36
N GLU A 932 -90.13 42.53 67.99
CA GLU A 932 -89.52 42.73 66.67
C GLU A 932 -90.25 41.85 65.63
N GLU A 933 -90.91 42.46 64.64
CA GLU A 933 -91.49 41.72 63.51
C GLU A 933 -90.38 41.17 62.61
N ILE A 934 -90.25 39.83 62.55
CA ILE A 934 -89.22 39.17 61.76
C ILE A 934 -89.87 38.46 60.57
N ASP A 935 -89.69 39.04 59.39
CA ASP A 935 -90.20 38.47 58.14
C ASP A 935 -89.70 37.03 57.90
N GLY A 936 -90.67 36.13 57.69
CA GLY A 936 -90.45 34.69 57.50
C GLY A 936 -90.19 33.87 58.77
N PHE A 937 -90.40 34.44 59.96
CA PHE A 937 -90.29 33.74 61.25
C PHE A 937 -91.56 33.95 62.08
N VAL A 938 -92.34 32.88 62.29
CA VAL A 938 -93.61 32.92 63.03
C VAL A 938 -93.44 32.15 64.33
N LEU A 939 -93.78 32.79 65.45
CA LEU A 939 -93.95 32.12 66.75
C LEU A 939 -95.38 31.60 66.82
N ASP A 940 -95.56 30.31 66.50
CA ASP A 940 -96.79 29.58 66.81
C ASP A 940 -96.85 29.19 68.30
#